data_AF-V8RGJ1-F1
#
_entry.id   AF-V8RGJ1-F1
#
_cell.length_a   1.000
_cell.length_b   1.000
_cell.length_c   1.000
_cell.angle_alpha   90.00
_cell.angle_beta   90.00
_cell.angle_gamma   90.00
#
_symmetry.space_group_name_H-M   'P 1'
#
loop_
_entity.id
_entity.type
_entity.pdbx_description
1 polymer ?
#
loop_
_entity_poly.entity_id
_entity_poly.type
_entity_poly.pdbx_seq_one_letter_code
_entity_poly.pdbx_strand_id
1 'polypeptide(L)'
;MRSPSSSDPLAITSGINVSTTTTYSTFDEFPRFSAQDPLESYWIPSQEGLDESVALGIKTLKHRQYVAVADNHIVQVVRDAESGLLRATHARELHPSGPLLRPDSEGRLWHPADDPESTNPLATVYSEHKRAAELLTGAEYSIEDFSPLMVKRMLAVSGVNTTIVHRSGIHPTSLALLQDTARRFALDQKIQLFITQVQHSDPTVRAQADSQLQALLPPRAEDLSERVTEQSSALLFEQSERAFELDCDANTLLMRRIFPDLPKTIAQALWREASAADHMHLRLRPGMPRHMAEKTLVALREVRLARACAGIYLDSVASLDSDLLALQMIGQLDLWPRQIRIEIRRQASEGELLSAIGDARSPVRHTFIRQHEGYVIQLSGVPSPQGRTDLYAAVWLLLLPGQRQLLGVAQGGGAALRQLVRAQPLPSRQRVSELLGLAPVQVTAVPASAQYVQAGLRGGGDVNPTSTKSVEERVRDLYPQLAEQELAVFISERLKSDPARVLARLERELATLRNELAIWSAQGLSTRTDSSQGAPQTAEQRLARERFSAKLQDIWQRKSVSRWGFGDYHFSHHVDFSAELPKLSARFDYVTELILTVEKPGARIGAFFDSFPNVQYLVVTGIKMEDFPSGIFQMRQLRQLVLNDCSLELSEATAEGLSRIETLTLLNLANNPLTVAPHVGFMTGLTELMLYNANLYSLPSGIDRLGDLRVMALQGNNISHIGDDLFDIPDTQDLYVGLLNNPLSNESMRRINQYLANSSMDRKVEIQTAEAVSDVDSESDSSESGFSTGSDSN
;
A
#
# COMPACT_ATOMS: atom_id res chain seq x y z
N MET A 1 -56.23 12.61 57.83
CA MET A 1 -56.19 13.39 59.10
C MET A 1 -54.76 13.78 59.37
N ARG A 2 -54.53 15.05 59.74
CA ARG A 2 -53.27 15.71 60.17
C ARG A 2 -52.36 16.30 59.07
N SER A 3 -52.24 17.63 59.14
CA SER A 3 -51.12 18.49 58.71
C SER A 3 -49.94 18.39 59.71
N PRO A 4 -48.79 19.10 59.57
CA PRO A 4 -48.28 19.97 58.47
C PRO A 4 -46.76 19.76 58.11
N SER A 5 -46.24 20.39 57.03
CA SER A 5 -45.06 21.30 57.03
C SER A 5 -44.42 21.60 55.64
N SER A 6 -43.99 22.87 55.52
CA SER A 6 -42.88 23.49 54.73
C SER A 6 -43.01 23.88 53.24
N SER A 7 -43.11 25.22 53.05
CA SER A 7 -42.23 26.13 52.27
C SER A 7 -42.19 26.17 50.72
N ASP A 8 -42.94 27.16 50.20
CA ASP A 8 -42.77 28.16 49.10
C ASP A 8 -41.35 28.55 48.58
N PRO A 9 -41.19 29.40 47.50
CA PRO A 9 -42.13 29.87 46.45
C PRO A 9 -41.56 30.07 45.00
N LEU A 10 -42.52 30.23 44.06
CA LEU A 10 -42.65 31.11 42.88
C LEU A 10 -41.45 31.61 42.04
N ALA A 11 -41.57 31.33 40.73
CA ALA A 11 -40.98 32.06 39.62
C ALA A 11 -41.78 33.34 39.27
N ILE A 12 -41.15 34.32 38.62
CA ILE A 12 -41.62 35.03 37.40
C ILE A 12 -40.57 36.06 36.92
N THR A 13 -40.55 36.17 35.60
CA THR A 13 -39.67 36.80 34.60
C THR A 13 -39.67 38.34 34.47
N SER A 14 -38.62 38.81 33.79
CA SER A 14 -38.52 39.96 32.85
C SER A 14 -38.03 41.33 33.36
N GLY A 15 -36.93 41.81 32.76
CA GLY A 15 -36.48 43.20 32.77
C GLY A 15 -35.37 43.44 31.73
N ILE A 16 -35.60 44.38 30.81
CA ILE A 16 -34.78 44.73 29.64
C ILE A 16 -34.12 46.13 29.85
N ASN A 17 -32.94 46.31 29.22
CA ASN A 17 -32.29 47.54 28.69
C ASN A 17 -31.22 48.37 29.47
N VAL A 18 -29.96 48.08 29.12
CA VAL A 18 -28.84 48.88 28.54
C VAL A 18 -28.73 50.42 28.73
N SER A 19 -27.53 50.87 29.17
CA SER A 19 -26.58 51.87 28.56
C SER A 19 -25.87 52.69 29.66
N THR A 20 -24.53 52.77 29.78
CA THR A 20 -23.65 53.65 28.97
C THR A 20 -22.15 53.52 29.36
N THR A 21 -21.33 53.33 28.34
CA THR A 21 -20.00 53.90 27.96
C THR A 21 -19.02 54.54 28.98
N THR A 22 -17.89 53.82 29.19
CA THR A 22 -16.45 54.16 29.05
C THR A 22 -15.78 55.37 29.76
N THR A 23 -14.70 55.10 30.53
CA THR A 23 -13.35 55.74 30.38
C THR A 23 -12.23 55.02 31.19
N TYR A 24 -11.05 54.90 30.58
CA TYR A 24 -9.77 54.27 31.02
C TYR A 24 -9.17 54.94 32.30
N SER A 25 -8.25 54.37 33.11
CA SER A 25 -6.99 53.66 32.82
C SER A 25 -6.30 53.12 34.10
N THR A 26 -5.72 51.89 34.04
CA THR A 26 -4.40 51.41 34.57
C THR A 26 -3.99 51.56 36.06
N PHE A 27 -3.26 50.67 36.76
CA PHE A 27 -2.40 49.50 36.45
C PHE A 27 -2.19 48.70 37.77
N ASP A 28 -2.25 47.36 37.70
CA ASP A 28 -1.46 46.32 38.41
C ASP A 28 -2.29 45.06 38.73
N GLU A 29 -2.40 44.17 37.75
CA GLU A 29 -2.63 42.74 37.94
C GLU A 29 -1.71 41.98 36.98
N PHE A 30 -0.77 41.19 37.53
CA PHE A 30 0.09 40.30 36.77
C PHE A 30 -0.75 39.19 36.13
N PRO A 31 -0.67 38.96 34.81
CA PRO A 31 -1.44 37.93 34.14
C PRO A 31 -0.84 36.55 34.41
N ARG A 32 -1.69 35.59 34.81
CA ARG A 32 -1.36 34.16 34.74
C ARG A 32 -1.02 33.80 33.30
N PHE A 33 0.22 33.39 33.05
CA PHE A 33 0.66 32.90 31.74
C PHE A 33 0.12 31.48 31.51
N SER A 34 -1.06 31.37 30.91
CA SER A 34 -1.46 30.14 30.19
C SER A 34 -0.55 29.95 28.98
N ALA A 35 -0.06 28.74 28.74
CA ALA A 35 0.82 28.42 27.61
C ALA A 35 0.15 28.87 26.29
N GLN A 36 0.86 29.65 25.48
CA GLN A 36 0.30 30.23 24.24
C GLN A 36 0.43 29.27 23.05
N ASP A 37 1.40 28.34 23.09
CA ASP A 37 1.73 27.43 21.99
C ASP A 37 1.94 25.98 22.47
N PRO A 38 1.61 24.97 21.64
CA PRO A 38 1.77 23.55 21.99
C PRO A 38 3.24 23.11 21.93
N LEU A 39 3.59 21.99 22.59
CA LEU A 39 4.97 21.55 22.82
C LEU A 39 5.78 21.34 21.53
N GLU A 40 5.11 20.91 20.46
CA GLU A 40 5.67 20.66 19.12
C GLU A 40 6.32 21.93 18.53
N SER A 41 5.83 23.10 18.91
CA SER A 41 6.39 24.39 18.46
C SER A 41 7.81 24.61 18.98
N TYR A 42 8.17 23.97 20.10
CA TYR A 42 9.46 24.11 20.76
C TYR A 42 10.46 23.01 20.38
N TRP A 43 10.10 22.11 19.45
CA TRP A 43 10.94 20.97 19.07
C TRP A 43 12.20 21.39 18.31
N ILE A 44 13.34 20.87 18.77
CA ILE A 44 14.63 21.00 18.12
C ILE A 44 15.08 19.59 17.71
N PRO A 45 15.39 19.33 16.43
CA PRO A 45 15.88 18.03 15.98
C PRO A 45 17.17 17.66 16.72
N SER A 46 17.24 16.45 17.29
CA SER A 46 18.48 15.94 17.88
C SER A 46 19.48 15.64 16.75
N GLN A 47 20.45 16.52 16.52
CA GLN A 47 21.56 16.23 15.60
C GLN A 47 22.47 15.16 16.19
N GLU A 48 22.93 14.23 15.34
CA GLU A 48 23.94 13.21 15.67
C GLU A 48 25.10 13.85 16.45
N GLY A 49 25.36 13.36 17.67
CA GLY A 49 26.45 13.86 18.53
C GLY A 49 26.05 14.27 19.95
N LEU A 50 24.80 14.08 20.37
CA LEU A 50 24.47 14.05 21.80
C LEU A 50 24.61 12.60 22.29
N ASP A 51 25.86 12.19 22.53
CA ASP A 51 26.28 10.83 22.95
C ASP A 51 25.32 10.15 23.94
N GLU A 52 25.19 8.81 23.76
CA GLU A 52 24.43 7.79 24.48
C GLU A 52 24.65 7.70 26.01
N SER A 53 25.30 8.68 26.61
CA SER A 53 25.57 8.77 28.03
C SER A 53 24.68 9.84 28.66
N VAL A 54 23.54 9.43 29.23
CA VAL A 54 23.11 9.69 30.62
C VAL A 54 21.62 9.39 30.76
N ALA A 55 21.33 8.41 31.61
CA ALA A 55 20.00 7.88 31.92
C ALA A 55 19.09 8.82 32.76
N LEU A 56 19.23 10.16 32.73
CA LEU A 56 18.45 11.06 33.61
C LEU A 56 18.18 12.44 32.97
N GLY A 57 17.12 12.51 32.17
CA GLY A 57 16.12 13.59 32.16
C GLY A 57 16.46 15.01 31.68
N ILE A 58 17.61 15.63 31.98
CA ILE A 58 17.87 17.04 31.67
C ILE A 58 19.35 17.28 31.30
N LYS A 59 19.62 17.80 30.10
CA LYS A 59 20.95 18.12 29.60
C LYS A 59 21.22 19.62 29.68
N THR A 60 22.35 20.04 30.25
CA THR A 60 22.75 21.46 30.27
C THR A 60 23.81 21.71 29.20
N LEU A 61 23.51 22.52 28.19
CA LEU A 61 24.45 22.94 27.14
C LEU A 61 24.57 24.47 27.14
N LYS A 62 25.79 25.00 27.25
CA LYS A 62 26.06 26.45 27.26
C LYS A 62 25.13 27.24 28.22
N HIS A 63 24.99 26.76 29.45
CA HIS A 63 24.12 27.34 30.51
C HIS A 63 22.60 27.28 30.24
N ARG A 64 22.16 26.45 29.28
CA ARG A 64 20.74 26.25 28.96
C ARG A 64 20.37 24.78 29.14
N GLN A 65 19.20 24.52 29.70
CA GLN A 65 18.73 23.16 29.95
C GLN A 65 17.85 22.66 28.79
N TYR A 66 17.96 21.37 28.49
CA TYR A 66 17.24 20.68 27.43
C TYR A 66 16.71 19.35 27.95
N VAL A 67 15.51 18.96 27.51
CA VAL A 67 14.91 17.66 27.81
C VAL A 67 14.57 16.93 26.52
N ALA A 68 14.59 15.60 26.55
CA ALA A 68 14.18 14.78 25.43
C ALA A 68 12.64 14.70 25.37
N VAL A 69 12.10 14.84 24.16
CA VAL A 69 10.68 14.68 23.86
C VAL A 69 10.53 13.70 22.68
N ALA A 70 9.31 13.36 22.29
CA ALA A 70 9.05 12.37 21.24
C ALA A 70 9.75 12.68 19.89
N ASP A 71 9.81 11.66 19.01
CA ASP A 71 10.31 11.78 17.64
C ASP A 71 11.76 12.26 17.50
N ASN A 72 12.61 11.93 18.48
CA ASN A 72 14.04 12.28 18.47
C ASN A 72 14.29 13.81 18.53
N HIS A 73 13.39 14.55 19.16
CA HIS A 73 13.51 15.97 19.40
C HIS A 73 13.93 16.28 20.84
N ILE A 74 14.52 17.45 21.03
CA ILE A 74 14.80 18.03 22.34
C ILE A 74 14.11 19.39 22.45
N VAL A 75 13.74 19.77 23.67
CA VAL A 75 13.13 21.06 23.96
C VAL A 75 13.98 21.78 24.99
N GLN A 76 14.25 23.07 24.76
CA GLN A 76 14.92 23.89 25.76
C GLN A 76 13.92 24.21 26.89
N VAL A 77 14.36 24.08 28.13
CA VAL A 77 13.51 24.27 29.31
C VAL A 77 14.12 25.25 30.30
N VAL A 78 13.25 25.93 31.04
CA VAL A 78 13.60 26.77 32.20
C VAL A 78 12.67 26.41 33.35
N ARG A 79 13.19 26.46 34.57
CA ARG A 79 12.38 26.20 35.76
C ARG A 79 11.41 27.34 36.02
N ASP A 80 10.13 27.02 36.07
CA ASP A 80 9.07 27.98 36.33
C ASP A 80 9.00 28.30 37.83
N ALA A 81 9.00 29.60 38.18
CA ALA A 81 9.13 30.06 39.56
C ALA A 81 7.85 29.88 40.40
N GLU A 82 6.68 29.79 39.76
CA GLU A 82 5.40 29.62 40.45
C GLU A 82 5.03 28.15 40.63
N SER A 83 5.26 27.30 39.62
CA SER A 83 4.88 25.88 39.64
C SER A 83 6.00 24.92 40.05
N GLY A 84 7.26 25.34 39.98
CA GLY A 84 8.44 24.50 40.27
C GLY A 84 8.73 23.41 39.22
N LEU A 85 7.91 23.30 38.17
CA LEU A 85 8.06 22.39 37.04
C LEU A 85 8.94 23.03 35.94
N LEU A 86 9.34 22.22 34.96
CA LEU A 86 10.09 22.70 33.80
C LEU A 86 9.12 23.25 32.75
N ARG A 87 9.39 24.44 32.23
CA ARG A 87 8.60 25.07 31.16
C ARG A 87 9.40 25.10 29.87
N ALA A 88 8.78 24.69 28.77
CA ALA A 88 9.38 24.81 27.44
C ALA A 88 9.60 26.28 27.05
N THR A 89 10.70 26.57 26.35
CA THR A 89 11.03 27.93 25.87
C THR A 89 11.87 27.91 24.62
N HIS A 90 11.78 28.96 23.80
CA HIS A 90 12.68 29.17 22.67
C HIS A 90 14.01 29.83 23.07
N ALA A 91 15.04 29.59 22.27
CA ALA A 91 16.41 30.06 22.52
C ALA A 91 16.58 31.60 22.63
N ARG A 92 15.60 32.40 22.19
CA ARG A 92 15.63 33.88 22.20
C ARG A 92 14.50 34.50 23.05
N GLU A 93 13.72 33.67 23.75
CA GLU A 93 12.66 34.16 24.62
C GLU A 93 13.24 34.66 25.96
N LEU A 94 12.77 35.84 26.38
CA LEU A 94 13.05 36.41 27.69
C LEU A 94 12.11 35.86 28.77
N HIS A 95 10.89 35.49 28.38
CA HIS A 95 9.88 34.89 29.26
C HIS A 95 9.44 33.56 28.63
N PRO A 96 9.50 32.44 29.36
CA PRO A 96 9.15 31.13 28.81
C PRO A 96 7.64 31.03 28.55
N SER A 97 7.22 30.92 27.29
CA SER A 97 5.81 30.87 26.88
C SER A 97 5.24 29.47 26.69
N GLY A 98 6.09 28.43 26.76
CA GLY A 98 5.69 27.06 26.48
C GLY A 98 4.95 26.35 27.63
N PRO A 99 4.46 25.12 27.37
CA PRO A 99 3.77 24.33 28.38
C PRO A 99 4.70 23.87 29.51
N LEU A 100 4.10 23.60 30.68
CA LEU A 100 4.79 22.91 31.77
C LEU A 100 4.96 21.44 31.41
N LEU A 101 6.11 20.87 31.73
CA LEU A 101 6.50 19.52 31.37
C LEU A 101 6.66 18.63 32.60
N ARG A 102 6.30 17.35 32.44
CA ARG A 102 6.56 16.27 33.38
C ARG A 102 7.26 15.11 32.66
N PRO A 103 8.14 14.38 33.37
CA PRO A 103 8.75 13.18 32.83
C PRO A 103 7.70 12.05 32.77
N ASP A 104 7.84 11.18 31.77
CA ASP A 104 7.06 9.95 31.63
C ASP A 104 7.34 8.97 32.79
N SER A 105 6.57 7.88 32.86
CA SER A 105 6.71 6.87 33.92
C SER A 105 8.07 6.15 33.93
N GLU A 106 8.86 6.29 32.86
CA GLU A 106 10.18 5.69 32.72
C GLU A 106 11.33 6.72 32.88
N GLY A 107 11.01 8.01 33.07
CA GLY A 107 11.97 9.12 33.19
C GLY A 107 12.74 9.46 31.91
N ARG A 108 12.30 8.96 30.74
CA ARG A 108 13.06 9.04 29.48
C ARG A 108 12.64 10.22 28.61
N LEU A 109 11.33 10.44 28.46
CA LEU A 109 10.75 11.52 27.68
C LEU A 109 9.93 12.46 28.57
N TRP A 110 9.83 13.72 28.15
CA TRP A 110 9.03 14.73 28.84
C TRP A 110 7.81 15.08 27.99
N HIS A 111 6.64 15.17 28.64
CA HIS A 111 5.36 15.48 28.01
C HIS A 111 4.67 16.65 28.74
N PRO A 112 3.67 17.31 28.12
CA PRO A 112 2.91 18.37 28.77
C PRO A 112 2.22 17.89 30.05
N ALA A 113 2.23 18.73 31.08
CA ALA A 113 1.64 18.43 32.38
C ALA A 113 0.10 18.38 32.34
N ASP A 114 -0.51 19.03 31.34
CA ASP A 114 -1.97 19.09 31.12
C ASP A 114 -2.47 17.98 30.18
N ASP A 115 -1.61 17.04 29.77
CA ASP A 115 -1.98 15.94 28.88
C ASP A 115 -2.84 14.89 29.64
N PRO A 116 -4.12 14.68 29.26
CA PRO A 116 -4.99 13.70 29.90
C PRO A 116 -4.50 12.25 29.74
N GLU A 117 -3.55 11.99 28.83
CA GLU A 117 -2.92 10.67 28.66
C GLU A 117 -1.90 10.31 29.75
N SER A 118 -1.40 11.30 30.51
CA SER A 118 -0.34 11.08 31.51
C SER A 118 -0.82 10.68 32.91
N THR A 119 -2.13 10.80 33.18
CA THR A 119 -2.68 10.57 34.53
C THR A 119 -3.17 9.13 34.74
N ASN A 120 -3.18 8.27 33.71
CA ASN A 120 -3.69 6.90 33.86
C ASN A 120 -3.05 5.88 32.89
N PRO A 121 -2.14 5.00 33.35
CA PRO A 121 -1.47 3.97 32.54
C PRO A 121 -2.44 2.99 31.85
N LEU A 122 -3.64 2.81 32.42
CA LEU A 122 -4.68 1.98 31.81
C LEU A 122 -5.25 2.62 30.54
N ALA A 123 -5.38 3.95 30.50
CA ALA A 123 -5.95 4.67 29.35
C ALA A 123 -5.08 4.55 28.09
N THR A 124 -3.75 4.58 28.23
CA THR A 124 -2.78 4.40 27.14
C THR A 124 -2.84 2.99 26.54
N VAL A 125 -3.00 1.97 27.39
CA VAL A 125 -3.13 0.57 26.95
C VAL A 125 -4.46 0.35 26.22
N TYR A 126 -5.55 0.97 26.69
CA TYR A 126 -6.85 0.92 26.00
C TYR A 126 -6.84 1.68 24.66
N SER A 127 -6.10 2.78 24.54
CA SER A 127 -6.01 3.56 23.30
C SER A 127 -5.17 2.87 22.23
N GLU A 128 -4.02 2.26 22.58
CA GLU A 128 -3.21 1.45 21.67
C GLU A 128 -3.98 0.22 21.17
N HIS A 129 -4.70 -0.45 22.07
CA HIS A 129 -5.52 -1.61 21.73
C HIS A 129 -6.63 -1.24 20.73
N LYS A 130 -7.32 -0.12 20.95
CA LYS A 130 -8.35 0.39 20.04
C LYS A 130 -7.77 0.80 18.67
N ARG A 131 -6.64 1.50 18.64
CA ARG A 131 -5.98 1.90 17.38
C ARG A 131 -5.50 0.68 16.58
N ALA A 132 -4.95 -0.32 17.26
CA ALA A 132 -4.57 -1.56 16.60
C ALA A 132 -5.80 -2.32 16.04
N ALA A 133 -6.97 -2.24 16.72
CA ALA A 133 -8.24 -2.77 16.20
C ALA A 133 -8.63 -2.13 14.86
N GLU A 134 -8.49 -0.81 14.76
CA GLU A 134 -8.75 -0.03 13.54
C GLU A 134 -7.77 -0.40 12.41
N LEU A 135 -6.52 -0.75 12.75
CA LEU A 135 -5.52 -1.21 11.78
C LEU A 135 -5.80 -2.63 11.28
N LEU A 136 -6.33 -3.52 12.12
CA LEU A 136 -6.63 -4.91 11.76
C LEU A 136 -8.06 -5.13 11.25
N THR A 137 -8.87 -4.08 11.08
CA THR A 137 -10.26 -4.19 10.61
C THR A 137 -10.33 -4.84 9.21
N GLY A 138 -10.97 -6.00 9.09
CA GLY A 138 -11.06 -6.80 7.86
C GLY A 138 -10.06 -7.95 7.73
N ALA A 139 -9.23 -8.21 8.75
CA ALA A 139 -8.47 -9.46 8.86
C ALA A 139 -9.39 -10.62 9.32
N GLU A 140 -8.98 -11.87 9.08
CA GLU A 140 -9.69 -13.07 9.57
C GLU A 140 -9.83 -13.13 11.10
N TYR A 141 -9.00 -12.37 11.82
CA TYR A 141 -8.93 -12.37 13.28
C TYR A 141 -9.31 -10.99 13.84
N SER A 142 -10.25 -10.96 14.79
CA SER A 142 -10.62 -9.74 15.52
C SER A 142 -9.55 -9.43 16.56
N ILE A 143 -9.22 -8.15 16.76
CA ILE A 143 -8.25 -7.81 17.81
C ILE A 143 -8.81 -8.02 19.22
N GLU A 144 -10.14 -8.08 19.34
CA GLU A 144 -10.86 -8.35 20.59
C GLU A 144 -10.54 -9.74 21.15
N ASP A 145 -10.03 -10.65 20.31
CA ASP A 145 -9.58 -11.99 20.71
C ASP A 145 -8.23 -11.96 21.46
N PHE A 146 -7.53 -10.82 21.46
CA PHE A 146 -6.19 -10.68 22.01
C PHE A 146 -6.14 -9.82 23.28
N SER A 147 -5.34 -10.24 24.26
CA SER A 147 -5.08 -9.40 25.44
C SER A 147 -4.33 -8.11 25.05
N PRO A 148 -4.48 -7.00 25.80
CA PRO A 148 -3.76 -5.76 25.50
C PRO A 148 -2.23 -5.91 25.48
N LEU A 149 -1.68 -6.76 26.36
CA LEU A 149 -0.25 -7.10 26.36
C LEU A 149 0.17 -7.81 25.06
N MET A 150 -0.70 -8.67 24.52
CA MET A 150 -0.40 -9.38 23.29
C MET A 150 -0.44 -8.46 22.07
N VAL A 151 -1.38 -7.50 22.04
CA VAL A 151 -1.39 -6.45 21.02
C VAL A 151 -0.12 -5.60 21.06
N LYS A 152 0.33 -5.19 22.25
CA LYS A 152 1.60 -4.46 22.41
C LYS A 152 2.78 -5.26 21.86
N ARG A 153 2.82 -6.57 22.12
CA ARG A 153 3.84 -7.47 21.58
C ARG A 153 3.76 -7.59 20.06
N MET A 154 2.56 -7.71 19.49
CA MET A 154 2.35 -7.79 18.04
C MET A 154 2.83 -6.52 17.31
N LEU A 155 2.55 -5.35 17.87
CA LEU A 155 3.04 -4.07 17.34
C LEU A 155 4.57 -3.99 17.40
N ALA A 156 5.17 -4.37 18.52
CA ALA A 156 6.63 -4.40 18.68
C ALA A 156 7.31 -5.40 17.72
N VAL A 157 6.72 -6.58 17.52
CA VAL A 157 7.23 -7.62 16.60
C VAL A 157 7.12 -7.19 15.14
N SER A 158 5.99 -6.61 14.74
CA SER A 158 5.78 -6.12 13.37
C SER A 158 6.55 -4.83 13.07
N GLY A 159 6.93 -4.07 14.10
CA GLY A 159 7.60 -2.77 13.95
C GLY A 159 6.66 -1.64 13.54
N VAL A 160 5.34 -1.83 13.66
CA VAL A 160 4.33 -0.80 13.35
C VAL A 160 4.14 0.11 14.55
N ASN A 161 4.29 1.42 14.33
CA ASN A 161 4.06 2.44 15.34
C ASN A 161 2.61 2.96 15.27
N THR A 162 1.88 2.87 16.39
CA THR A 162 0.48 3.33 16.54
C THR A 162 0.34 4.82 16.83
N THR A 163 1.45 5.57 16.95
CA THR A 163 1.41 7.04 17.03
C THR A 163 1.01 7.69 15.70
N ILE A 164 1.07 6.94 14.59
CA ILE A 164 0.56 7.39 13.29
C ILE A 164 -0.97 7.32 13.32
N VAL A 165 -1.61 8.50 13.39
CA VAL A 165 -3.02 8.73 13.72
C VAL A 165 -4.02 8.08 12.74
N HIS A 166 -3.58 7.66 11.55
CA HIS A 166 -4.47 7.06 10.54
C HIS A 166 -3.81 5.93 9.73
N ARG A 167 -4.63 4.93 9.36
CA ARG A 167 -4.28 3.79 8.48
C ARG A 167 -3.61 4.24 7.17
N SER A 168 -3.91 5.45 6.70
CA SER A 168 -3.36 6.08 5.49
C SER A 168 -1.87 6.44 5.55
N GLY A 169 -1.27 6.50 6.75
CA GLY A 169 0.15 6.81 6.93
C GLY A 169 1.08 5.59 7.01
N ILE A 170 0.53 4.37 7.03
CA ILE A 170 1.29 3.13 7.19
C ILE A 170 1.48 2.48 5.82
N HIS A 171 2.72 2.13 5.49
CA HIS A 171 3.04 1.43 4.23
C HIS A 171 2.27 0.10 4.16
N PRO A 172 1.61 -0.26 3.04
CA PRO A 172 0.76 -1.45 2.98
C PRO A 172 1.50 -2.76 3.29
N THR A 173 2.77 -2.90 2.91
CA THR A 173 3.62 -4.03 3.34
C THR A 173 3.83 -4.11 4.86
N SER A 174 3.94 -2.98 5.57
CA SER A 174 4.06 -2.95 7.03
C SER A 174 2.74 -3.37 7.69
N LEU A 175 1.61 -2.97 7.11
CA LEU A 175 0.30 -3.43 7.55
C LEU A 175 0.12 -4.94 7.32
N ALA A 176 0.54 -5.44 6.15
CA ALA A 176 0.52 -6.87 5.85
C ALA A 176 1.42 -7.68 6.79
N LEU A 177 2.56 -7.11 7.21
CA LEU A 177 3.43 -7.73 8.21
C LEU A 177 2.79 -7.78 9.60
N LEU A 178 2.04 -6.74 9.99
CA LEU A 178 1.24 -6.76 11.23
C LEU A 178 0.13 -7.81 11.16
N GLN A 179 -0.56 -7.93 10.02
CA GLN A 179 -1.58 -8.97 9.80
C GLN A 179 -0.99 -10.38 9.86
N ASP A 180 0.17 -10.60 9.23
CA ASP A 180 0.89 -11.87 9.32
C ASP A 180 1.29 -12.19 10.77
N THR A 181 1.80 -11.19 11.49
CA THR A 181 2.16 -11.32 12.90
C THR A 181 0.93 -11.68 13.74
N ALA A 182 -0.20 -11.00 13.57
CA ALA A 182 -1.44 -11.27 14.29
C ALA A 182 -1.92 -12.71 14.10
N ARG A 183 -1.95 -13.17 12.84
CA ARG A 183 -2.31 -14.55 12.48
C ARG A 183 -1.42 -15.58 13.19
N ARG A 184 -0.11 -15.35 13.22
CA ARG A 184 0.85 -16.25 13.87
C ARG A 184 0.68 -16.30 15.39
N PHE A 185 0.34 -15.17 16.01
CA PHE A 185 0.00 -15.13 17.44
C PHE A 185 -1.32 -15.86 17.74
N ALA A 186 -2.35 -15.68 16.91
CA ALA A 186 -3.60 -16.44 17.03
C ALA A 186 -3.38 -17.94 16.88
N LEU A 187 -2.56 -18.35 15.91
CA LEU A 187 -2.23 -19.76 15.68
C LEU A 187 -1.50 -20.38 16.88
N ASP A 188 -0.52 -19.67 17.46
CA ASP A 188 0.18 -20.14 18.66
C ASP A 188 -0.79 -20.30 19.85
N GLN A 189 -1.66 -19.31 20.10
CA GLN A 189 -2.68 -19.40 21.13
C GLN A 189 -3.63 -20.58 20.90
N LYS A 190 -4.05 -20.80 19.64
CA LYS A 190 -4.89 -21.93 19.25
C LYS A 190 -4.21 -23.28 19.51
N ILE A 191 -2.92 -23.40 19.21
CA ILE A 191 -2.13 -24.61 19.46
C ILE A 191 -1.95 -24.83 20.97
N GLN A 192 -1.67 -23.80 21.76
CA GLN A 192 -1.54 -23.92 23.22
C GLN A 192 -2.86 -24.34 23.88
N LEU A 193 -3.99 -23.76 23.43
CA LEU A 193 -5.33 -24.16 23.88
C LEU A 193 -5.62 -25.60 23.51
N PHE A 194 -5.32 -26.00 22.27
CA PHE A 194 -5.49 -27.38 21.80
C PHE A 194 -4.71 -28.39 22.64
N ILE A 195 -3.42 -28.12 22.90
CA ILE A 195 -2.57 -28.99 23.74
C ILE A 195 -3.15 -29.10 25.15
N THR A 196 -3.57 -27.98 25.74
CA THR A 196 -4.16 -27.94 27.09
C THR A 196 -5.47 -28.73 27.16
N GLN A 197 -6.33 -28.61 26.14
CA GLN A 197 -7.60 -29.34 26.07
C GLN A 197 -7.39 -30.84 25.92
N VAL A 198 -6.44 -31.26 25.07
CA VAL A 198 -6.14 -32.68 24.84
C VAL A 198 -5.49 -33.34 26.07
N GLN A 199 -4.65 -32.60 26.81
CA GLN A 199 -4.01 -33.08 28.03
C GLN A 199 -4.90 -32.97 29.28
N HIS A 200 -6.13 -32.46 29.15
CA HIS A 200 -7.04 -32.29 30.26
C HIS A 200 -7.60 -33.64 30.73
N SER A 201 -7.71 -33.84 32.05
CA SER A 201 -8.23 -35.07 32.65
C SER A 201 -9.73 -35.31 32.37
N ASP A 202 -10.47 -34.29 31.91
CA ASP A 202 -11.91 -34.33 31.67
C ASP A 202 -12.22 -34.69 30.20
N PRO A 203 -12.97 -35.78 29.92
CA PRO A 203 -13.32 -36.16 28.55
C PRO A 203 -14.20 -35.15 27.81
N THR A 204 -15.00 -34.33 28.52
CA THR A 204 -15.85 -33.31 27.89
C THR A 204 -15.04 -32.15 27.34
N VAL A 205 -13.96 -31.76 28.03
CA VAL A 205 -13.01 -30.74 27.58
C VAL A 205 -12.16 -31.26 26.42
N ARG A 206 -11.75 -32.54 26.46
CA ARG A 206 -11.04 -33.17 25.32
C ARG A 206 -11.87 -33.20 24.04
N ALA A 207 -13.19 -33.41 24.15
CA ALA A 207 -14.09 -33.39 23.00
C ALA A 207 -14.22 -32.01 22.35
N GLN A 208 -13.85 -30.92 23.04
CA GLN A 208 -13.86 -29.55 22.52
C GLN A 208 -12.58 -29.18 21.76
N ALA A 209 -11.58 -30.07 21.72
CA ALA A 209 -10.32 -29.80 21.05
C ALA A 209 -10.50 -29.63 19.53
N ASP A 210 -9.76 -28.67 18.95
CA ASP A 210 -9.92 -28.27 17.55
C ASP A 210 -9.71 -29.42 16.56
N SER A 211 -10.73 -29.72 15.76
CA SER A 211 -10.73 -30.86 14.84
C SER A 211 -9.75 -30.71 13.68
N GLN A 212 -9.41 -29.49 13.26
CA GLN A 212 -8.42 -29.27 12.20
C GLN A 212 -7.00 -29.56 12.70
N LEU A 213 -6.66 -29.12 13.91
CA LEU A 213 -5.38 -29.44 14.55
C LEU A 213 -5.26 -30.95 14.86
N GLN A 214 -6.35 -31.62 15.23
CA GLN A 214 -6.38 -33.09 15.40
C GLN A 214 -6.08 -33.84 14.09
N ALA A 215 -6.58 -33.34 12.95
CA ALA A 215 -6.39 -33.97 11.64
C ALA A 215 -4.92 -33.90 11.14
N LEU A 216 -4.14 -32.94 11.66
CA LEU A 216 -2.72 -32.79 11.33
C LEU A 216 -1.82 -33.78 12.09
N LEU A 217 -2.29 -34.34 13.22
CA LEU A 217 -1.56 -35.35 13.98
C LEU A 217 -1.58 -36.71 13.25
N PRO A 218 -0.45 -37.45 13.13
CA PRO A 218 -0.40 -38.76 12.49
C PRO A 218 -1.22 -39.80 13.30
N PRO A 219 -1.79 -40.83 12.64
CA PRO A 219 -2.66 -41.83 13.27
C PRO A 219 -1.88 -42.93 14.01
N ARG A 220 -0.67 -42.64 14.52
CA ARG A 220 0.27 -43.67 15.00
C ARG A 220 -0.01 -44.22 16.40
N ALA A 221 -0.74 -43.49 17.24
CA ALA A 221 -1.14 -43.93 18.58
C ALA A 221 -2.67 -43.84 18.75
N GLU A 222 -3.24 -44.72 19.58
CA GLU A 222 -4.70 -44.80 19.80
C GLU A 222 -5.24 -43.65 20.66
N ASP A 223 -4.41 -43.08 21.56
CA ASP A 223 -4.79 -41.95 22.40
C ASP A 223 -4.29 -40.61 21.84
N LEU A 224 -5.19 -39.61 21.82
CA LEU A 224 -4.89 -38.23 21.42
C LEU A 224 -3.86 -37.58 22.36
N SER A 225 -3.85 -37.97 23.64
CA SER A 225 -2.91 -37.42 24.62
C SER A 225 -1.46 -37.82 24.30
N GLU A 226 -1.23 -39.08 23.96
CA GLU A 226 0.07 -39.63 23.55
C GLU A 226 0.57 -39.03 22.24
N ARG A 227 -0.33 -38.82 21.26
CA ARG A 227 0.00 -38.17 19.98
C ARG A 227 0.52 -36.73 20.17
N VAL A 228 -0.03 -36.01 21.15
CA VAL A 228 0.37 -34.63 21.47
C VAL A 228 1.66 -34.57 22.31
N THR A 229 1.94 -35.56 23.15
CA THR A 229 3.25 -35.66 23.83
C THR A 229 4.38 -36.08 22.89
N GLU A 230 4.10 -36.88 21.86
CA GLU A 230 5.09 -37.29 20.86
C GLU A 230 5.40 -36.21 19.80
N GLN A 231 4.46 -35.31 19.50
CA GLN A 231 4.67 -34.20 18.56
C GLN A 231 4.89 -32.86 19.26
N SER A 232 6.00 -32.19 18.96
CA SER A 232 6.25 -30.83 19.44
C SER A 232 5.21 -29.86 18.89
N SER A 233 4.72 -28.92 19.71
CA SER A 233 3.92 -27.76 19.30
C SER A 233 4.44 -27.06 18.04
N ALA A 234 5.77 -27.09 17.84
CA ALA A 234 6.46 -26.60 16.65
C ALA A 234 6.04 -27.27 15.33
N LEU A 235 5.76 -28.57 15.34
CA LEU A 235 5.37 -29.31 14.14
C LEU A 235 3.93 -28.98 13.74
N LEU A 236 3.02 -28.87 14.71
CA LEU A 236 1.64 -28.39 14.48
C LEU A 236 1.64 -26.97 13.91
N PHE A 237 2.51 -26.10 14.44
CA PHE A 237 2.67 -24.74 13.94
C PHE A 237 3.19 -24.74 12.51
N GLU A 238 4.27 -25.48 12.21
CA GLU A 238 4.85 -25.56 10.87
C GLU A 238 3.87 -26.11 9.82
N GLN A 239 3.12 -27.16 10.15
CA GLN A 239 2.14 -27.74 9.23
C GLN A 239 0.97 -26.78 8.96
N SER A 240 0.50 -26.08 10.00
CA SER A 240 -0.58 -25.09 9.86
C SER A 240 -0.13 -23.88 9.04
N GLU A 241 1.09 -23.38 9.29
CA GLU A 241 1.71 -22.33 8.45
C GLU A 241 1.81 -22.80 7.00
N ARG A 242 2.31 -24.02 6.77
CA ARG A 242 2.47 -24.57 5.43
C ARG A 242 1.14 -24.69 4.70
N ALA A 243 0.08 -25.15 5.39
CA ALA A 243 -1.26 -25.22 4.81
C ALA A 243 -1.78 -23.84 4.40
N PHE A 244 -1.62 -22.83 5.27
CA PHE A 244 -2.01 -21.45 4.97
C PHE A 244 -1.22 -20.86 3.78
N GLU A 245 0.08 -21.13 3.73
CA GLU A 245 0.97 -20.63 2.68
C GLU A 245 0.72 -21.31 1.32
N LEU A 246 0.25 -22.57 1.30
CA LEU A 246 -0.07 -23.30 0.07
C LEU A 246 -1.39 -22.86 -0.57
N ASP A 247 -2.35 -22.37 0.22
CA ASP A 247 -3.59 -21.79 -0.28
C ASP A 247 -3.28 -20.42 -0.90
N CYS A 248 -2.91 -20.33 -2.18
CA CYS A 248 -2.56 -19.06 -2.79
C CYS A 248 -3.13 -18.92 -4.20
N ASP A 249 -3.51 -17.68 -4.53
CA ASP A 249 -3.99 -17.32 -5.87
C ASP A 249 -2.84 -17.33 -6.88
N ALA A 250 -3.19 -17.45 -8.16
CA ALA A 250 -2.21 -17.55 -9.25
C ALA A 250 -1.19 -16.40 -9.25
N ASN A 251 -1.59 -15.19 -8.86
CA ASN A 251 -0.69 -14.04 -8.84
C ASN A 251 0.34 -14.12 -7.71
N THR A 252 -0.08 -14.55 -6.51
CA THR A 252 0.81 -14.80 -5.37
C THR A 252 1.84 -15.88 -5.71
N LEU A 253 1.43 -16.95 -6.41
CA LEU A 253 2.32 -18.01 -6.86
C LEU A 253 3.41 -17.52 -7.81
N LEU A 254 3.12 -16.57 -8.71
CA LEU A 254 4.13 -15.99 -9.61
C LEU A 254 5.25 -15.29 -8.84
N MET A 255 4.90 -14.52 -7.80
CA MET A 255 5.90 -13.86 -6.94
C MET A 255 6.73 -14.87 -6.15
N ARG A 256 6.07 -15.88 -5.57
CA ARG A 256 6.72 -16.91 -4.77
C ARG A 256 7.57 -17.88 -5.58
N ARG A 257 7.31 -18.02 -6.88
CA ARG A 257 8.20 -18.77 -7.78
C ARG A 257 9.60 -18.16 -7.85
N ILE A 258 9.69 -16.83 -7.71
CA ILE A 258 10.95 -16.08 -7.75
C ILE A 258 11.53 -15.93 -6.34
N PHE A 259 10.66 -15.69 -5.34
CA PHE A 259 11.03 -15.58 -3.93
C PHE A 259 10.24 -16.60 -3.08
N PRO A 260 10.72 -17.85 -2.96
CA PRO A 260 9.99 -18.94 -2.30
C PRO A 260 9.63 -18.67 -0.84
N ASP A 261 10.50 -17.95 -0.13
CA ASP A 261 10.35 -17.65 1.30
C ASP A 261 9.41 -16.46 1.60
N LEU A 262 8.84 -15.83 0.57
CA LEU A 262 7.94 -14.69 0.73
C LEU A 262 6.58 -15.13 1.28
N PRO A 263 6.13 -14.59 2.44
CA PRO A 263 4.82 -14.93 2.99
C PRO A 263 3.68 -14.51 2.06
N LYS A 264 2.61 -15.33 2.00
CA LYS A 264 1.39 -15.09 1.20
C LYS A 264 0.84 -13.67 1.39
N THR A 265 0.63 -13.26 2.64
CA THR A 265 0.05 -11.96 3.01
C THR A 265 0.84 -10.78 2.44
N ILE A 266 2.17 -10.89 2.43
CA ILE A 266 3.08 -9.85 1.99
C ILE A 266 3.23 -9.88 0.47
N ALA A 267 3.26 -11.06 -0.14
CA ALA A 267 3.19 -11.22 -1.58
C ALA A 267 1.92 -10.57 -2.15
N GLN A 268 0.76 -10.79 -1.51
CA GLN A 268 -0.50 -10.16 -1.90
C GLN A 268 -0.46 -8.63 -1.76
N ALA A 269 0.14 -8.11 -0.69
CA ALA A 269 0.30 -6.67 -0.51
C ALA A 269 1.22 -6.05 -1.57
N LEU A 270 2.37 -6.68 -1.83
CA LEU A 270 3.29 -6.25 -2.89
C LEU A 270 2.65 -6.34 -4.28
N TRP A 271 1.86 -7.37 -4.55
CA TRP A 271 1.12 -7.49 -5.80
C TRP A 271 0.09 -6.38 -5.97
N ARG A 272 -0.66 -6.04 -4.91
CA ARG A 272 -1.63 -4.92 -4.94
C ARG A 272 -0.97 -3.55 -5.14
N GLU A 273 0.27 -3.39 -4.66
CA GLU A 273 1.06 -2.17 -4.88
C GLU A 273 1.74 -2.12 -6.26
N ALA A 274 1.89 -3.27 -6.92
CA ALA A 274 2.59 -3.36 -8.20
C ALA A 274 1.77 -2.70 -9.32
N SER A 275 2.46 -2.07 -10.26
CA SER A 275 1.83 -1.41 -11.40
C SER A 275 1.29 -2.43 -12.42
N ALA A 276 0.38 -2.01 -13.30
CA ALA A 276 -0.10 -2.87 -14.39
C ALA A 276 1.04 -3.37 -15.29
N ALA A 277 2.10 -2.56 -15.48
CA ALA A 277 3.31 -2.96 -16.20
C ALA A 277 4.09 -4.07 -15.48
N ASP A 278 4.13 -4.04 -14.15
CA ASP A 278 4.77 -5.08 -13.34
C ASP A 278 3.98 -6.38 -13.39
N HIS A 279 2.64 -6.28 -13.36
CA HIS A 279 1.75 -7.43 -13.53
C HIS A 279 1.92 -8.07 -14.91
N MET A 280 1.96 -7.26 -15.97
CA MET A 280 2.22 -7.77 -17.33
C MET A 280 3.60 -8.41 -17.43
N HIS A 281 4.65 -7.81 -16.85
CA HIS A 281 5.99 -8.38 -16.87
C HIS A 281 6.03 -9.75 -16.19
N LEU A 282 5.44 -9.88 -15.00
CA LEU A 282 5.40 -11.14 -14.25
C LEU A 282 4.60 -12.24 -14.94
N ARG A 283 3.62 -11.89 -15.78
CA ARG A 283 2.82 -12.84 -16.56
C ARG A 283 3.48 -13.26 -17.86
N LEU A 284 4.11 -12.33 -18.57
CA LEU A 284 4.58 -12.54 -19.94
C LEU A 284 6.08 -12.85 -20.03
N ARG A 285 6.88 -12.54 -19.01
CA ARG A 285 8.34 -12.70 -19.03
C ARG A 285 8.84 -13.48 -17.82
N PRO A 286 9.91 -14.28 -17.99
CA PRO A 286 10.58 -14.90 -16.85
C PRO A 286 11.28 -13.83 -16.01
N GLY A 287 11.10 -13.89 -14.68
CA GLY A 287 11.77 -13.02 -13.72
C GLY A 287 10.94 -11.82 -13.26
N MET A 288 11.45 -11.10 -12.26
CA MET A 288 10.78 -9.97 -11.61
C MET A 288 11.48 -8.66 -11.97
N PRO A 289 10.73 -7.57 -12.25
CA PRO A 289 11.33 -6.25 -12.45
C PRO A 289 12.22 -5.82 -11.27
N ARG A 290 13.41 -5.29 -11.54
CA ARG A 290 14.45 -4.98 -10.52
C ARG A 290 13.92 -4.23 -9.29
N HIS A 291 13.20 -3.14 -9.49
CA HIS A 291 12.63 -2.35 -8.38
C HIS A 291 11.61 -3.12 -7.49
N MET A 292 10.89 -4.09 -8.06
CA MET A 292 9.94 -4.93 -7.34
C MET A 292 10.69 -6.04 -6.60
N ALA A 293 11.78 -6.56 -7.20
CA ALA A 293 12.71 -7.43 -6.51
C ALA A 293 13.38 -6.71 -5.32
N GLU A 294 13.80 -5.45 -5.48
CA GLU A 294 14.35 -4.63 -4.40
C GLU A 294 13.34 -4.41 -3.27
N LYS A 295 12.09 -4.04 -3.58
CA LYS A 295 11.00 -3.95 -2.58
C LYS A 295 10.73 -5.30 -1.90
N THR A 296 10.73 -6.39 -2.66
CA THR A 296 10.51 -7.74 -2.13
C THR A 296 11.64 -8.17 -1.20
N LEU A 297 12.89 -7.83 -1.51
CA LEU A 297 14.05 -8.07 -0.66
C LEU A 297 13.97 -7.26 0.65
N VAL A 298 13.53 -6.00 0.59
CA VAL A 298 13.27 -5.21 1.81
C VAL A 298 12.16 -5.84 2.64
N ALA A 299 11.06 -6.27 2.01
CA ALA A 299 9.97 -6.94 2.71
C ALA A 299 10.42 -8.27 3.35
N LEU A 300 11.21 -9.10 2.65
CA LEU A 300 11.79 -10.33 3.18
C LEU A 300 12.73 -10.07 4.37
N ARG A 301 13.50 -8.98 4.32
CA ARG A 301 14.32 -8.53 5.46
C ARG A 301 13.42 -8.20 6.65
N GLU A 302 12.37 -7.42 6.48
CA GLU A 302 11.43 -7.08 7.56
C GLU A 302 10.69 -8.30 8.11
N VAL A 303 10.35 -9.27 7.26
CA VAL A 303 9.80 -10.57 7.67
C VAL A 303 10.77 -11.34 8.55
N ARG A 304 12.05 -11.40 8.17
CA ARG A 304 13.06 -12.10 8.95
C ARG A 304 13.25 -11.46 10.32
N LEU A 305 13.28 -10.13 10.39
CA LEU A 305 13.32 -9.38 11.66
C LEU A 305 12.08 -9.68 12.52
N ALA A 306 10.88 -9.61 11.93
CA ALA A 306 9.64 -9.90 12.65
C ALA A 306 9.60 -11.35 13.14
N ARG A 307 10.04 -12.34 12.35
CA ARG A 307 10.10 -13.75 12.75
C ARG A 307 11.09 -13.98 13.90
N ALA A 308 12.24 -13.32 13.89
CA ALA A 308 13.21 -13.37 14.98
C ALA A 308 12.60 -12.83 16.29
N CYS A 309 11.93 -11.67 16.23
CA CYS A 309 11.24 -11.08 17.38
C CYS A 309 10.05 -11.92 17.85
N ALA A 310 9.26 -12.47 16.92
CA ALA A 310 8.11 -13.31 17.24
C ALA A 310 8.52 -14.55 18.04
N GLY A 311 9.66 -15.18 17.71
CA GLY A 311 10.19 -16.34 18.43
C GLY A 311 10.56 -16.08 19.90
N ILE A 312 10.64 -14.82 20.33
CA ILE A 312 10.75 -14.48 21.76
C ILE A 312 9.44 -14.76 22.50
N TYR A 313 8.30 -14.52 21.84
CA TYR A 313 6.97 -14.55 22.47
C TYR A 313 6.16 -15.81 22.17
N LEU A 314 6.29 -16.38 20.97
CA LEU A 314 5.55 -17.58 20.56
C LEU A 314 6.18 -18.82 21.20
N ASP A 315 5.37 -19.73 21.75
CA ASP A 315 5.86 -20.95 22.40
C ASP A 315 6.06 -22.10 21.41
N SER A 316 5.33 -22.07 20.29
CA SER A 316 5.38 -23.09 19.25
C SER A 316 6.39 -22.76 18.13
N VAL A 317 7.21 -21.71 18.27
CA VAL A 317 8.18 -21.33 17.22
C VAL A 317 9.58 -21.28 17.79
N ALA A 318 10.50 -22.06 17.20
CA ALA A 318 11.92 -22.02 17.51
C ALA A 318 12.72 -21.76 16.23
N SER A 319 13.53 -20.71 16.22
CA SER A 319 14.42 -20.38 15.11
C SER A 319 15.81 -20.02 15.61
N LEU A 320 16.83 -20.17 14.77
CA LEU A 320 18.17 -19.72 15.12
C LEU A 320 18.18 -18.20 15.36
N ASP A 321 17.52 -17.41 14.52
CA ASP A 321 17.50 -15.95 14.65
C ASP A 321 16.89 -15.51 16.00
N SER A 322 15.82 -16.16 16.46
CA SER A 322 15.23 -15.90 17.79
C SER A 322 16.14 -16.34 18.93
N ASP A 323 16.88 -17.43 18.78
CA ASP A 323 17.86 -17.88 19.77
C ASP A 323 19.04 -16.90 19.90
N LEU A 324 19.55 -16.39 18.78
CA LEU A 324 20.63 -15.39 18.77
C LEU A 324 20.17 -14.09 19.46
N LEU A 325 18.94 -13.65 19.17
CA LEU A 325 18.32 -12.49 19.82
C LEU A 325 18.12 -12.72 21.33
N ALA A 326 17.56 -13.87 21.71
CA ALA A 326 17.33 -14.24 23.10
C ALA A 326 18.64 -14.29 23.90
N LEU A 327 19.73 -14.84 23.32
CA LEU A 327 21.04 -14.85 23.98
C LEU A 327 21.51 -13.42 24.29
N GLN A 328 21.38 -12.50 23.33
CA GLN A 328 21.78 -11.10 23.54
C GLN A 328 20.94 -10.42 24.63
N MET A 329 19.63 -10.66 24.66
CA MET A 329 18.74 -10.16 25.72
C MET A 329 19.06 -10.76 27.10
N ILE A 330 19.52 -12.01 27.17
CA ILE A 330 20.01 -12.63 28.41
C ILE A 330 21.27 -11.91 28.91
N GLY A 331 22.21 -11.62 28.01
CA GLY A 331 23.44 -10.91 28.34
C GLY A 331 23.23 -9.47 28.82
N GLN A 332 22.06 -8.88 28.57
CA GLN A 332 21.67 -7.53 28.98
C GLN A 332 20.93 -7.48 30.33
N LEU A 333 20.67 -8.62 30.96
CA LEU A 333 20.07 -8.65 32.30
C LEU A 333 21.00 -7.96 33.31
N ASP A 334 20.46 -7.03 34.12
CA ASP A 334 21.23 -6.22 35.09
C ASP A 334 22.08 -7.06 36.06
N LEU A 335 21.57 -8.24 36.43
CA LEU A 335 22.21 -9.17 37.35
C LEU A 335 22.94 -10.33 36.63
N TRP A 336 23.23 -10.18 35.33
CA TRP A 336 23.96 -11.20 34.57
C TRP A 336 25.42 -11.36 35.07
N PRO A 337 25.91 -12.60 35.31
CA PRO A 337 27.26 -12.81 35.81
C PRO A 337 28.36 -12.36 34.81
N ARG A 338 29.12 -11.32 35.17
CA ARG A 338 30.18 -10.74 34.31
C ARG A 338 31.35 -11.68 33.98
N GLN A 339 31.53 -12.75 34.75
CA GLN A 339 32.63 -13.71 34.59
C GLN A 339 32.31 -14.86 33.62
N ILE A 340 31.09 -14.90 33.07
CA ILE A 340 30.64 -15.95 32.16
C ILE A 340 30.64 -15.41 30.74
N ARG A 341 31.24 -16.17 29.83
CA ARG A 341 31.11 -15.99 28.39
C ARG A 341 30.39 -17.18 27.77
N ILE A 342 29.35 -16.91 26.99
CA ILE A 342 28.61 -17.93 26.23
C ILE A 342 28.81 -17.65 24.75
N GLU A 343 29.22 -18.66 23.99
CA GLU A 343 29.38 -18.61 22.54
C GLU A 343 28.46 -19.64 21.88
N ILE A 344 27.64 -19.20 20.92
CA ILE A 344 26.89 -20.10 20.03
C ILE A 344 27.72 -20.30 18.75
N ARG A 345 27.99 -21.55 18.40
CA ARG A 345 28.77 -21.95 17.23
C ARG A 345 28.01 -22.91 16.32
N ARG A 346 28.29 -22.83 15.02
CA ARG A 346 27.71 -23.70 14.00
C ARG A 346 28.48 -25.02 13.91
N GLN A 347 27.76 -26.14 13.92
CA GLN A 347 28.23 -27.51 13.62
C GLN A 347 29.30 -28.13 14.56
N ALA A 348 30.30 -27.38 15.01
CA ALA A 348 31.40 -27.87 15.84
C ALA A 348 31.84 -26.84 16.88
N SER A 349 32.63 -27.29 17.87
CA SER A 349 33.21 -26.44 18.94
C SER A 349 34.17 -25.37 18.43
N GLU A 350 34.87 -25.63 17.32
CA GLU A 350 35.72 -24.66 16.62
C GLU A 350 35.04 -24.05 15.38
N GLY A 351 33.75 -24.33 15.18
CA GLY A 351 32.99 -23.82 14.04
C GLY A 351 32.76 -22.31 14.08
N GLU A 352 32.12 -21.81 13.02
CA GLU A 352 31.74 -20.40 12.87
C GLU A 352 31.02 -19.86 14.11
N LEU A 353 31.49 -18.73 14.64
CA LEU A 353 30.85 -18.05 15.76
C LEU A 353 29.60 -17.32 15.27
N LEU A 354 28.44 -17.72 15.77
CA LEU A 354 27.15 -17.13 15.39
C LEU A 354 26.75 -15.97 16.31
N SER A 355 26.97 -16.11 17.62
CA SER A 355 26.71 -15.05 18.60
C SER A 355 27.48 -15.31 19.89
N ALA A 356 27.78 -14.26 20.65
CA ALA A 356 28.42 -14.37 21.95
C ALA A 356 27.94 -13.29 22.92
N ILE A 357 27.91 -13.63 24.21
CA ILE A 357 27.68 -12.69 25.32
C ILE A 357 28.79 -12.84 26.37
N GLY A 358 29.04 -11.77 27.12
CA GLY A 358 30.09 -11.70 28.14
C GLY A 358 31.48 -11.32 27.60
N ASP A 359 32.36 -10.87 28.51
CA ASP A 359 33.71 -10.41 28.17
C ASP A 359 34.53 -11.53 27.51
N ALA A 360 35.27 -11.22 26.44
CA ALA A 360 36.19 -12.14 25.78
C ALA A 360 37.28 -12.69 26.72
N ARG A 361 37.61 -11.94 27.77
CA ARG A 361 38.60 -12.28 28.80
C ARG A 361 38.00 -13.05 29.99
N SER A 362 36.70 -13.34 29.96
CA SER A 362 36.03 -14.09 31.04
C SER A 362 36.70 -15.46 31.26
N PRO A 363 36.98 -15.84 32.52
CA PRO A 363 37.66 -17.09 32.84
C PRO A 363 36.78 -18.31 32.60
N VAL A 364 35.45 -18.15 32.61
CA VAL A 364 34.48 -19.22 32.38
C VAL A 364 33.88 -19.05 30.99
N ARG A 365 34.26 -19.95 30.07
CA ARG A 365 33.74 -19.99 28.69
C ARG A 365 32.87 -21.22 28.47
N HIS A 366 31.68 -21.02 27.94
CA HIS A 366 30.77 -22.08 27.54
C HIS A 366 30.49 -21.99 26.04
N THR A 367 30.61 -23.13 25.35
CA THR A 367 30.35 -23.22 23.91
C THR A 367 29.10 -24.06 23.67
N PHE A 368 28.13 -23.45 23.01
CA PHE A 368 26.89 -24.06 22.55
C PHE A 368 27.00 -24.40 21.08
N ILE A 369 26.94 -25.69 20.77
CA ILE A 369 26.99 -26.17 19.39
C ILE A 369 25.55 -26.31 18.90
N ARG A 370 25.16 -25.52 17.90
CA ARG A 370 23.83 -25.59 17.30
C ARG A 370 23.70 -26.87 16.46
N GLN A 371 22.64 -27.65 16.72
CA GLN A 371 22.20 -28.76 15.88
C GLN A 371 20.80 -28.50 15.28
N HIS A 372 20.27 -29.43 14.47
CA HIS A 372 18.97 -29.27 13.79
C HIS A 372 17.84 -28.93 14.79
N GLU A 373 17.86 -29.52 15.98
CA GLU A 373 16.87 -29.25 17.04
C GLU A 373 17.54 -29.04 18.41
N GLY A 374 18.00 -27.81 18.67
CA GLY A 374 18.53 -27.41 19.98
C GLY A 374 20.06 -27.39 20.07
N TYR A 375 20.56 -27.43 21.30
CA TYR A 375 21.98 -27.20 21.61
C TYR A 375 22.60 -28.37 22.35
N VAL A 376 23.86 -28.66 21.99
CA VAL A 376 24.75 -29.51 22.77
C VAL A 376 25.73 -28.61 23.53
N ILE A 377 25.81 -28.82 24.84
CA ILE A 377 26.68 -28.06 25.73
C ILE A 377 28.01 -28.80 25.87
N GLN A 378 29.11 -28.11 25.56
CA GLN A 378 30.44 -28.59 25.89
C GLN A 378 30.96 -27.82 27.11
N LEU A 379 31.00 -28.49 28.26
CA LEU A 379 31.56 -27.98 29.50
C LEU A 379 33.03 -28.38 29.59
N SER A 380 33.91 -27.45 29.97
CA SER A 380 35.27 -27.80 30.39
C SER A 380 35.19 -28.60 31.70
N GLY A 381 35.32 -29.94 31.59
CA GLY A 381 35.51 -30.84 32.73
C GLY A 381 34.25 -31.50 33.34
N VAL A 382 33.06 -31.36 32.73
CA VAL A 382 31.82 -32.04 33.18
C VAL A 382 31.23 -32.83 32.00
N PRO A 383 30.80 -34.10 32.17
CA PRO A 383 30.15 -34.85 31.11
C PRO A 383 28.88 -34.13 30.64
N SER A 384 28.74 -33.95 29.33
CA SER A 384 27.59 -33.28 28.71
C SER A 384 26.28 -33.95 29.15
N PRO A 385 25.24 -33.18 29.53
CA PRO A 385 23.93 -33.75 29.75
C PRO A 385 23.46 -34.45 28.46
N GLN A 386 23.13 -35.74 28.56
CA GLN A 386 22.61 -36.51 27.43
C GLN A 386 21.19 -36.02 27.12
N GLY A 387 21.04 -35.17 26.12
CA GLY A 387 19.74 -34.71 25.63
C GLY A 387 19.83 -33.41 24.84
N ARG A 388 19.03 -33.30 23.78
CA ARG A 388 18.81 -32.04 23.05
C ARG A 388 18.07 -31.08 24.00
N THR A 389 18.60 -29.87 24.18
CA THR A 389 17.99 -28.85 25.05
C THR A 389 17.74 -27.57 24.28
N ASP A 390 16.66 -26.86 24.62
CA ASP A 390 16.43 -25.51 24.12
C ASP A 390 17.45 -24.52 24.72
N LEU A 391 17.59 -23.33 24.11
CA LEU A 391 18.58 -22.34 24.54
C LEU A 391 18.43 -21.97 26.02
N TYR A 392 17.21 -21.76 26.50
CA TYR A 392 16.96 -21.30 27.87
C TYR A 392 17.29 -22.39 28.88
N ALA A 393 16.93 -23.65 28.59
CA ALA A 393 17.33 -24.79 29.38
C ALA A 393 18.86 -24.94 29.40
N ALA A 394 19.51 -24.78 28.25
CA ALA A 394 20.96 -24.86 28.13
C ALA A 394 21.67 -23.77 28.97
N VAL A 395 21.20 -22.52 28.90
CA VAL A 395 21.74 -21.43 29.73
C VAL A 395 21.49 -21.69 31.21
N TRP A 396 20.29 -22.13 31.58
CA TRP A 396 19.94 -22.38 32.99
C TRP A 396 20.84 -23.45 33.64
N LEU A 397 21.14 -24.51 32.89
CA LEU A 397 22.00 -25.61 33.35
C LEU A 397 23.43 -25.13 33.68
N LEU A 398 23.92 -24.10 33.00
CA LEU A 398 25.26 -23.53 33.25
C LEU A 398 25.34 -22.67 34.51
N LEU A 399 24.24 -22.04 34.93
CA LEU A 399 24.23 -21.13 36.07
C LEU A 399 24.41 -21.90 37.37
N LEU A 400 25.27 -21.42 38.26
CA LEU A 400 25.43 -21.96 39.63
C LEU A 400 24.19 -21.62 40.48
N PRO A 401 23.87 -22.39 41.55
CA PRO A 401 22.71 -22.15 42.40
C PRO A 401 22.58 -20.71 42.91
N GLY A 402 23.69 -20.10 43.35
CA GLY A 402 23.70 -18.70 43.79
C GLY A 402 23.41 -17.70 42.66
N GLN A 403 23.86 -17.98 41.44
CA GLN A 403 23.58 -17.14 40.27
C GLN A 403 22.11 -17.27 39.83
N ARG A 404 21.54 -18.49 39.90
CA ARG A 404 20.12 -18.72 39.65
C ARG A 404 19.25 -17.96 40.65
N GLN A 405 19.66 -17.91 41.92
CA GLN A 405 18.95 -17.17 42.95
C GLN A 405 19.04 -15.65 42.75
N LEU A 406 20.19 -15.12 42.35
CA LEU A 406 20.36 -13.69 42.03
C LEU A 406 19.50 -13.24 40.85
N LEU A 407 19.39 -14.09 39.82
CA LEU A 407 18.54 -13.82 38.65
C LEU A 407 17.06 -14.13 38.91
N GLY A 408 16.69 -14.65 40.08
CA GLY A 408 15.30 -15.01 40.39
C GLY A 408 14.77 -16.24 39.65
N VAL A 409 15.66 -17.08 39.09
CA VAL A 409 15.33 -18.29 38.31
C VAL A 409 15.72 -19.59 39.02
N ALA A 410 15.83 -19.56 40.35
CA ALA A 410 16.17 -20.75 41.15
C ALA A 410 15.15 -21.90 40.97
N GLN A 411 13.87 -21.55 40.76
CA GLN A 411 12.80 -22.49 40.43
C GLN A 411 12.28 -22.23 39.01
N GLY A 412 11.80 -23.26 38.31
CA GLY A 412 11.19 -23.13 36.98
C GLY A 412 12.11 -23.35 35.77
N GLY A 413 13.40 -23.63 35.97
CA GLY A 413 14.31 -24.05 34.88
C GLY A 413 14.47 -23.03 33.75
N GLY A 414 14.63 -23.51 32.51
CA GLY A 414 14.70 -22.67 31.32
C GLY A 414 13.44 -21.83 31.10
N ALA A 415 12.26 -22.29 31.51
CA ALA A 415 11.02 -21.53 31.37
C ALA A 415 11.04 -20.22 32.18
N ALA A 416 11.69 -20.20 33.35
CA ALA A 416 11.85 -19.00 34.15
C ALA A 416 12.75 -17.95 33.46
N LEU A 417 13.85 -18.39 32.84
CA LEU A 417 14.70 -17.51 32.02
C LEU A 417 13.94 -16.96 30.80
N ARG A 418 13.13 -17.80 30.14
CA ARG A 418 12.29 -17.38 29.03
C ARG A 418 11.32 -16.28 29.45
N GLN A 419 10.70 -16.39 30.63
CA GLN A 419 9.82 -15.34 31.15
C GLN A 419 10.56 -14.03 31.43
N LEU A 420 11.79 -14.08 31.97
CA LEU A 420 12.60 -12.87 32.16
C LEU A 420 12.94 -12.17 30.84
N VAL A 421 13.27 -12.95 29.79
CA VAL A 421 13.51 -12.36 28.46
C VAL A 421 12.22 -11.76 27.89
N ARG A 422 11.07 -12.42 28.04
CA ARG A 422 9.75 -11.92 27.59
C ARG A 422 9.27 -10.67 28.35
N ALA A 423 9.78 -10.43 29.55
CA ALA A 423 9.46 -9.26 30.36
C ALA A 423 10.25 -8.00 29.92
N GLN A 424 11.39 -8.19 29.23
CA GLN A 424 12.17 -7.09 28.69
C GLN A 424 11.53 -6.50 27.42
N PRO A 425 11.73 -5.19 27.14
CA PRO A 425 11.37 -4.62 25.86
C PRO A 425 12.25 -5.21 24.75
N LEU A 426 11.68 -5.39 23.54
CA LEU A 426 12.48 -5.81 22.39
C LEU A 426 13.51 -4.73 22.01
N PRO A 427 14.72 -5.13 21.57
CA PRO A 427 15.68 -4.18 21.01
C PRO A 427 15.12 -3.45 19.78
N SER A 428 15.68 -2.29 19.46
CA SER A 428 15.29 -1.53 18.26
C SER A 428 15.48 -2.36 16.99
N ARG A 429 14.67 -2.10 15.94
CA ARG A 429 14.75 -2.83 14.65
C ARG A 429 16.15 -2.78 14.04
N GLN A 430 16.82 -1.63 14.16
CA GLN A 430 18.20 -1.46 13.72
C GLN A 430 19.15 -2.39 14.50
N ARG A 431 19.00 -2.46 15.82
CA ARG A 431 19.82 -3.34 16.64
C ARG A 431 19.60 -4.82 16.31
N VAL A 432 18.35 -5.24 16.11
CA VAL A 432 18.04 -6.62 15.68
C VAL A 432 18.67 -6.91 14.30
N SER A 433 18.62 -5.97 13.37
CA SER A 433 19.27 -6.11 12.05
C SER A 433 20.78 -6.31 12.15
N GLU A 434 21.46 -5.51 12.98
CA GLU A 434 22.89 -5.63 13.22
C GLU A 434 23.24 -6.99 13.83
N LEU A 435 22.47 -7.44 14.82
CA LEU A 435 22.68 -8.73 15.50
C LEU A 435 22.53 -9.92 14.56
N LEU A 436 21.64 -9.83 13.56
CA LEU A 436 21.43 -10.89 12.57
C LEU A 436 22.36 -10.78 11.35
N GLY A 437 23.31 -9.84 11.35
CA GLY A 437 24.25 -9.64 10.25
C GLY A 437 23.59 -9.16 8.95
N LEU A 438 22.42 -8.50 9.06
CA LEU A 438 21.70 -7.96 7.92
C LEU A 438 22.26 -6.56 7.60
N ALA A 439 22.92 -6.43 6.44
CA ALA A 439 23.50 -5.16 5.99
C ALA A 439 22.44 -4.04 5.98
N PRO A 440 22.81 -2.78 6.33
CA PRO A 440 21.90 -1.65 6.21
C PRO A 440 21.53 -1.49 4.74
N VAL A 441 20.24 -1.67 4.44
CA VAL A 441 19.73 -1.26 3.13
C VAL A 441 19.73 0.26 3.15
N GLN A 442 20.48 0.88 2.24
CA GLN A 442 20.32 2.30 1.90
C GLN A 442 18.94 2.45 1.27
N VAL A 443 17.91 2.47 2.11
CA VAL A 443 16.59 2.91 1.69
C VAL A 443 16.77 4.40 1.47
N THR A 444 16.79 4.85 0.23
CA THR A 444 16.40 6.22 -0.10
C THR A 444 14.92 6.35 0.26
N ALA A 445 14.65 6.36 1.56
CA ALA A 445 13.35 6.58 2.11
C ALA A 445 13.09 8.06 1.90
N VAL A 446 12.35 8.40 0.85
CA VAL A 446 11.50 9.58 0.94
C VAL A 446 10.44 9.18 1.96
N PRO A 447 10.47 9.70 3.21
CA PRO A 447 9.53 9.26 4.22
C PRO A 447 8.14 9.68 3.76
N ALA A 448 7.18 8.76 3.80
CA ALA A 448 5.77 9.08 3.58
C ALA A 448 5.24 10.11 4.61
N SER A 449 5.96 10.33 5.71
CA SER A 449 5.72 11.38 6.70
C SER A 449 6.21 12.78 6.29
N ALA A 450 6.95 12.92 5.18
CA ALA A 450 7.32 14.23 4.64
C ALA A 450 6.24 14.83 3.70
N GLN A 451 5.10 14.16 3.50
CA GLN A 451 4.01 14.67 2.64
C GLN A 451 2.81 15.26 3.38
N TYR A 452 2.79 15.30 4.72
CA TYR A 452 1.66 15.85 5.48
C TYR A 452 2.08 16.64 6.74
N VAL A 453 2.95 17.65 6.61
CA VAL A 453 3.10 18.74 7.62
C VAL A 453 3.20 20.14 7.00
N GLN A 454 2.77 20.35 5.75
CA GLN A 454 2.50 21.70 5.23
C GLN A 454 1.08 21.83 4.67
N ALA A 455 0.11 21.30 5.43
CA ALA A 455 -1.26 21.79 5.39
C ALA A 455 -1.42 22.83 6.51
N GLY A 456 -0.77 23.99 6.33
CA GLY A 456 -1.11 25.17 7.10
C GLY A 456 -2.51 25.62 6.69
N LEU A 457 -3.53 25.14 7.40
CA LEU A 457 -4.77 25.86 7.57
C LEU A 457 -4.43 27.15 8.34
N ARG A 458 -4.10 28.22 7.61
CA ARG A 458 -4.36 29.57 8.10
C ARG A 458 -5.60 30.09 7.37
N GLY A 459 -6.72 29.99 8.07
CA GLY A 459 -7.94 30.69 7.73
C GLY A 459 -7.72 32.20 7.72
N GLY A 460 -8.40 32.84 6.77
CA GLY A 460 -8.63 34.26 6.54
C GLY A 460 -8.07 35.30 7.52
N GLY A 461 -7.36 36.27 6.94
CA GLY A 461 -7.11 37.56 7.57
C GLY A 461 -5.70 38.07 7.29
N ASP A 462 -5.62 39.02 6.36
CA ASP A 462 -4.53 39.98 6.18
C ASP A 462 -3.20 39.53 5.51
N VAL A 463 -3.11 39.96 4.25
CA VAL A 463 -1.95 40.58 3.59
C VAL A 463 -0.56 39.98 3.88
N ASN A 464 -0.19 39.00 3.04
CA ASN A 464 1.13 38.80 2.44
C ASN A 464 2.38 38.97 3.36
N PRO A 465 3.03 37.88 3.79
CA PRO A 465 4.46 37.85 3.97
C PRO A 465 5.05 37.10 2.77
N THR A 466 5.90 37.78 2.01
CA THR A 466 6.74 37.15 0.99
C THR A 466 7.35 35.86 1.52
N SER A 467 7.00 34.75 0.88
CA SER A 467 7.67 33.45 1.01
C SER A 467 9.18 33.67 1.09
N THR A 468 9.77 33.37 2.24
CA THR A 468 11.23 33.37 2.42
C THR A 468 11.90 32.23 1.66
N LYS A 469 11.12 31.27 1.13
CA LYS A 469 11.62 30.21 0.27
C LYS A 469 12.09 30.77 -1.07
N SER A 470 13.25 30.31 -1.52
CA SER A 470 13.80 30.68 -2.82
C SER A 470 12.88 30.22 -3.96
N VAL A 471 13.03 30.82 -5.15
CA VAL A 471 12.27 30.41 -6.35
C VAL A 471 12.49 28.91 -6.64
N GLU A 472 13.71 28.42 -6.41
CA GLU A 472 14.09 27.01 -6.59
C GLU A 472 13.39 26.09 -5.58
N GLU A 473 13.33 26.47 -4.30
CA GLU A 473 12.61 25.71 -3.27
C GLU A 473 11.12 25.60 -3.57
N ARG A 474 10.50 26.70 -4.02
CA ARG A 474 9.08 26.69 -4.42
C ARG A 474 8.82 25.80 -5.64
N VAL A 475 9.74 25.76 -6.60
CA VAL A 475 9.63 24.83 -7.74
C VAL A 475 9.79 23.38 -7.28
N ARG A 476 10.71 23.10 -6.34
CA ARG A 476 10.88 21.75 -5.76
C ARG A 476 9.67 21.29 -4.95
N ASP A 477 8.99 22.20 -4.25
CA ASP A 477 7.73 21.88 -3.55
C ASP A 477 6.61 21.45 -4.54
N LEU A 478 6.58 22.07 -5.72
CA LEU A 478 5.63 21.74 -6.79
C LEU A 478 5.99 20.45 -7.53
N TYR A 479 7.28 20.26 -7.83
CA TYR A 479 7.82 19.16 -8.63
C TYR A 479 9.01 18.48 -7.92
N PRO A 480 8.74 17.62 -6.92
CA PRO A 480 9.79 17.09 -6.03
C PRO A 480 10.81 16.16 -6.71
N GLN A 481 10.45 15.58 -7.86
CA GLN A 481 11.27 14.62 -8.60
C GLN A 481 11.91 15.21 -9.87
N LEU A 482 11.80 16.52 -10.08
CA LEU A 482 12.38 17.18 -11.24
C LEU A 482 13.92 17.17 -11.13
N ALA A 483 14.61 16.69 -12.17
CA ALA A 483 16.08 16.65 -12.18
C ALA A 483 16.67 18.07 -12.19
N GLU A 484 17.88 18.27 -11.66
CA GLU A 484 18.50 19.62 -11.59
C GLU A 484 18.66 20.31 -12.94
N GLN A 485 18.94 19.53 -14.00
CA GLN A 485 19.06 20.04 -15.36
C GLN A 485 17.71 20.54 -15.90
N GLU A 486 16.62 19.81 -15.62
CA GLU A 486 15.26 20.19 -15.98
C GLU A 486 14.72 21.34 -15.12
N LEU A 487 15.15 21.43 -13.86
CA LEU A 487 14.84 22.53 -12.97
C LEU A 487 15.41 23.85 -13.50
N ALA A 488 16.67 23.84 -13.95
CA ALA A 488 17.30 25.00 -14.56
C ALA A 488 16.61 25.42 -15.87
N VAL A 489 16.22 24.45 -16.71
CA VAL A 489 15.42 24.70 -17.92
C VAL A 489 14.03 25.24 -17.55
N PHE A 490 13.35 24.68 -16.55
CA PHE A 490 12.03 25.15 -16.13
C PHE A 490 12.07 26.59 -15.61
N ILE A 491 13.07 26.93 -14.81
CA ILE A 491 13.26 28.29 -14.29
C ILE A 491 13.61 29.24 -15.43
N SER A 492 14.54 28.87 -16.30
CA SER A 492 14.99 29.73 -17.40
C SER A 492 13.96 29.85 -18.54
N GLU A 493 13.10 28.87 -18.77
CA GLU A 493 12.11 28.86 -19.85
C GLU A 493 10.73 29.35 -19.42
N ARG A 494 10.23 28.88 -18.28
CA ARG A 494 8.83 29.05 -17.87
C ARG A 494 8.61 30.17 -16.86
N LEU A 495 9.65 30.57 -16.13
CA LEU A 495 9.58 31.62 -15.10
C LEU A 495 10.19 32.98 -15.55
N LYS A 496 10.54 33.13 -16.84
CA LYS A 496 11.35 34.22 -17.44
C LYS A 496 11.07 35.65 -16.96
N SER A 497 9.80 36.05 -16.82
CA SER A 497 9.44 37.47 -16.59
C SER A 497 8.81 37.76 -15.23
N ASP A 498 8.18 36.78 -14.59
CA ASP A 498 7.53 36.94 -13.28
C ASP A 498 7.42 35.59 -12.53
N PRO A 499 8.52 35.11 -11.93
CA PRO A 499 8.56 33.81 -11.25
C PRO A 499 7.53 33.75 -10.11
N ALA A 500 7.34 34.85 -9.39
CA ALA A 500 6.47 34.89 -8.22
C ALA A 500 5.00 34.70 -8.60
N ARG A 501 4.52 35.37 -9.67
CA ARG A 501 3.14 35.20 -10.13
C ARG A 501 2.88 33.82 -10.75
N VAL A 502 3.82 33.30 -11.54
CA VAL A 502 3.67 31.97 -12.16
C VAL A 502 3.64 30.87 -11.10
N LEU A 503 4.53 30.92 -10.11
CA LEU A 503 4.54 29.98 -9.00
C LEU A 503 3.28 30.09 -8.14
N ALA A 504 2.84 31.30 -7.80
CA ALA A 504 1.59 31.49 -7.05
C ALA A 504 0.37 30.95 -7.80
N ARG A 505 0.37 31.01 -9.13
CA ARG A 505 -0.68 30.40 -9.96
C ARG A 505 -0.63 28.87 -9.89
N LEU A 506 0.54 28.26 -10.07
CA LEU A 506 0.72 26.81 -10.02
C LEU A 506 0.44 26.23 -8.64
N GLU A 507 0.88 26.90 -7.57
CA GLU A 507 0.58 26.52 -6.18
C GLU A 507 -0.93 26.55 -5.92
N ARG A 508 -1.63 27.58 -6.43
CA ARG A 508 -3.09 27.66 -6.33
C ARG A 508 -3.77 26.56 -7.14
N GLU A 509 -3.29 26.29 -8.35
CA GLU A 509 -3.80 25.22 -9.21
C GLU A 509 -3.67 23.84 -8.56
N LEU A 510 -2.50 23.53 -7.97
CA LEU A 510 -2.29 22.29 -7.21
C LEU A 510 -3.19 22.21 -5.98
N ALA A 511 -3.36 23.32 -5.25
CA ALA A 511 -4.24 23.36 -4.09
C ALA A 511 -5.71 23.13 -4.48
N THR A 512 -6.17 23.74 -5.57
CA THR A 512 -7.50 23.51 -6.13
C THR A 512 -7.68 22.06 -6.57
N LEU A 513 -6.72 21.51 -7.31
CA LEU A 513 -6.73 20.10 -7.75
C LEU A 513 -6.87 19.14 -6.57
N ARG A 514 -6.05 19.34 -5.52
CA ARG A 514 -6.10 18.51 -4.30
C ARG A 514 -7.48 18.58 -3.63
N ASN A 515 -8.07 19.77 -3.56
CA ASN A 515 -9.39 19.94 -2.96
C ASN A 515 -10.49 19.26 -3.79
N GLU A 516 -10.49 19.46 -5.12
CA GLU A 516 -11.44 18.81 -6.04
C GLU A 516 -11.37 17.29 -5.94
N LEU A 517 -10.15 16.73 -5.94
CA LEU A 517 -9.93 15.30 -5.82
C LEU A 517 -10.32 14.74 -4.44
N ALA A 518 -10.06 15.49 -3.36
CA ALA A 518 -10.49 15.10 -2.01
C ALA A 518 -12.01 15.07 -1.91
N ILE A 519 -12.69 16.10 -2.40
CA ILE A 519 -14.16 16.17 -2.45
C ILE A 519 -14.72 15.01 -3.28
N TRP A 520 -14.22 14.80 -4.50
CA TRP A 520 -14.68 13.74 -5.39
C TRP A 520 -14.48 12.33 -4.79
N SER A 521 -13.33 12.09 -4.14
CA SER A 521 -13.08 10.81 -3.46
C SER A 521 -14.03 10.55 -2.29
N ALA A 522 -14.49 11.63 -1.62
CA ALA A 522 -15.43 11.55 -0.50
C ALA A 522 -16.92 11.51 -0.91
N GLN A 523 -17.27 11.99 -2.10
CA GLN A 523 -18.66 12.14 -2.58
C GLN A 523 -19.42 10.83 -2.87
N GLY A 524 -18.79 9.65 -2.77
CA GLY A 524 -19.42 8.33 -3.01
C GLY A 524 -20.54 7.91 -2.05
N LEU A 525 -21.09 8.82 -1.24
CA LEU A 525 -22.08 8.57 -0.18
C LEU A 525 -23.53 8.92 -0.56
N SER A 526 -23.76 9.47 -1.75
CA SER A 526 -25.04 10.15 -2.05
C SER A 526 -25.65 9.78 -3.40
N THR A 527 -25.98 8.51 -3.64
CA THR A 527 -27.15 8.18 -4.48
C THR A 527 -27.93 7.05 -3.82
N ARG A 528 -29.03 7.46 -3.19
CA ARG A 528 -30.00 6.64 -2.49
C ARG A 528 -30.90 5.94 -3.51
N THR A 529 -30.93 4.61 -3.50
CA THR A 529 -32.14 3.78 -3.28
C THR A 529 -31.80 2.28 -3.27
N ASP A 530 -32.29 1.65 -2.21
CA ASP A 530 -32.75 0.27 -2.09
C ASP A 530 -31.77 -0.92 -1.89
N SER A 531 -31.99 -1.55 -0.73
CA SER A 531 -31.71 -2.94 -0.34
C SER A 531 -30.25 -3.36 -0.05
N SER A 532 -29.95 -3.46 1.24
CA SER A 532 -29.19 -4.56 1.88
C SER A 532 -27.82 -4.99 1.31
N GLN A 533 -27.11 -4.18 0.53
CA GLN A 533 -25.75 -4.49 0.06
C GLN A 533 -24.70 -3.50 0.63
N GLY A 534 -24.03 -3.93 1.70
CA GLY A 534 -22.58 -3.88 1.89
C GLY A 534 -21.87 -2.53 2.12
N ALA A 535 -21.81 -2.06 3.36
CA ALA A 535 -20.80 -1.11 3.85
C ALA A 535 -19.34 -1.37 3.36
N PRO A 536 -18.85 -2.63 3.21
CA PRO A 536 -17.52 -2.90 2.63
C PRO A 536 -17.36 -2.46 1.16
N GLN A 537 -18.40 -2.54 0.32
CA GLN A 537 -18.31 -2.13 -1.09
C GLN A 537 -18.15 -0.61 -1.23
N THR A 538 -18.80 0.17 -0.36
CA THR A 538 -18.65 1.63 -0.34
C THR A 538 -17.24 2.05 0.11
N ALA A 539 -16.62 1.31 1.02
CA ALA A 539 -15.24 1.56 1.47
C ALA A 539 -14.19 1.20 0.40
N GLU A 540 -14.38 0.08 -0.30
CA GLU A 540 -13.53 -0.31 -1.44
C GLU A 540 -13.60 0.72 -2.58
N GLN A 541 -14.80 1.18 -2.95
CA GLN A 541 -14.98 2.22 -3.95
C GLN A 541 -14.31 3.55 -3.55
N ARG A 542 -14.37 3.92 -2.27
CA ARG A 542 -13.68 5.11 -1.76
C ARG A 542 -12.16 4.97 -1.90
N LEU A 543 -11.61 3.83 -1.49
CA LEU A 543 -10.18 3.57 -1.57
C LEU A 543 -9.66 3.56 -3.01
N ALA A 544 -10.41 2.96 -3.93
CA ALA A 544 -10.16 3.01 -5.37
C ALA A 544 -10.08 4.45 -5.89
N ARG A 545 -11.06 5.30 -5.55
CA ARG A 545 -11.06 6.73 -5.90
C ARG A 545 -9.89 7.48 -5.27
N GLU A 546 -9.54 7.21 -4.01
CA GLU A 546 -8.38 7.82 -3.34
C GLU A 546 -7.07 7.48 -4.06
N ARG A 547 -6.90 6.24 -4.53
CA ARG A 547 -5.74 5.83 -5.36
C ARG A 547 -5.71 6.54 -6.70
N PHE A 548 -6.85 6.64 -7.38
CA PHE A 548 -6.99 7.37 -8.64
C PHE A 548 -6.60 8.85 -8.48
N SER A 549 -7.13 9.50 -7.43
CA SER A 549 -6.79 10.88 -7.04
C SER A 549 -5.31 11.06 -6.78
N ALA A 550 -4.68 10.17 -6.02
CA ALA A 550 -3.25 10.23 -5.73
C ALA A 550 -2.41 10.15 -7.02
N LYS A 551 -2.79 9.27 -7.95
CA LYS A 551 -2.08 9.12 -9.23
C LYS A 551 -2.21 10.37 -10.11
N LEU A 552 -3.39 10.98 -10.19
CA LEU A 552 -3.58 12.26 -10.90
C LEU A 552 -2.71 13.37 -10.30
N GLN A 553 -2.67 13.46 -8.98
CA GLN A 553 -1.81 14.44 -8.31
C GLN A 553 -0.33 14.20 -8.63
N ASP A 554 0.13 12.96 -8.61
CA ASP A 554 1.53 12.62 -8.90
C ASP A 554 1.92 12.97 -10.33
N ILE A 555 1.01 12.79 -11.30
CA ILE A 555 1.25 13.14 -12.70
C ILE A 555 1.31 14.66 -12.87
N TRP A 556 0.39 15.40 -12.22
CA TRP A 556 0.44 16.85 -12.23
C TRP A 556 1.77 17.36 -11.64
N GLN A 557 2.23 16.73 -10.55
CA GLN A 557 3.51 17.02 -9.89
C GLN A 557 4.73 16.40 -10.58
N ARG A 558 4.56 15.73 -11.74
CA ARG A 558 5.64 15.08 -12.51
C ARG A 558 6.49 14.09 -11.71
N LYS A 559 5.87 13.38 -10.76
CA LYS A 559 6.54 12.30 -10.00
C LYS A 559 6.59 10.96 -10.75
N SER A 560 6.09 10.92 -11.98
CA SER A 560 6.15 9.72 -12.82
C SER A 560 7.21 9.93 -13.90
N VAL A 561 8.39 9.33 -13.70
CA VAL A 561 9.44 9.24 -14.72
C VAL A 561 9.16 8.03 -15.60
N SER A 562 9.14 8.20 -16.92
CA SER A 562 9.05 7.08 -17.85
C SER A 562 10.31 6.22 -17.77
N ARG A 563 10.13 4.90 -17.64
CA ARG A 563 11.22 3.94 -17.49
C ARG A 563 11.83 3.48 -18.82
N TRP A 564 11.33 3.96 -19.97
CA TRP A 564 11.61 3.35 -21.29
C TRP A 564 12.07 4.31 -22.39
N GLY A 565 12.42 5.56 -22.08
CA GLY A 565 13.15 6.44 -23.03
C GLY A 565 12.35 6.92 -24.26
N PHE A 566 11.04 6.67 -24.33
CA PHE A 566 10.13 7.33 -25.25
C PHE A 566 9.17 8.20 -24.41
N GLY A 567 9.37 9.53 -24.44
CA GLY A 567 8.45 10.56 -23.94
C GLY A 567 7.95 10.45 -22.48
N ASP A 568 8.36 11.37 -21.61
CA ASP A 568 8.11 11.36 -20.17
C ASP A 568 6.67 11.66 -19.69
N TYR A 569 5.62 11.38 -20.48
CA TYR A 569 4.28 11.92 -20.22
C TYR A 569 3.08 10.98 -20.45
N HIS A 570 3.15 9.76 -19.95
CA HIS A 570 2.07 8.77 -20.05
C HIS A 570 1.26 8.67 -18.75
N PHE A 571 -0.07 8.65 -18.85
CA PHE A 571 -0.99 8.29 -17.79
C PHE A 571 -1.71 6.99 -18.17
N SER A 572 -1.42 5.91 -17.46
CA SER A 572 -2.18 4.66 -17.58
C SER A 572 -2.78 4.29 -16.23
N HIS A 573 -4.07 3.98 -16.21
CA HIS A 573 -4.75 3.53 -15.01
C HIS A 573 -5.86 2.52 -15.30
N HIS A 574 -6.01 1.58 -14.37
CA HIS A 574 -7.12 0.66 -14.32
C HIS A 574 -8.18 1.20 -13.37
N VAL A 575 -9.38 1.46 -13.87
CA VAL A 575 -10.48 2.05 -13.12
C VAL A 575 -11.31 0.94 -12.47
N ASP A 576 -11.19 0.83 -11.15
CA ASP A 576 -11.79 -0.20 -10.30
C ASP A 576 -12.99 0.31 -9.48
N PHE A 577 -13.56 1.46 -9.86
CA PHE A 577 -14.71 2.08 -9.21
C PHE A 577 -15.87 2.33 -10.18
N SER A 578 -17.11 2.29 -9.67
CA SER A 578 -18.33 2.59 -10.43
C SER A 578 -18.78 4.03 -10.13
N ALA A 579 -18.20 5.00 -10.84
CA ALA A 579 -18.49 6.42 -10.64
C ALA A 579 -18.19 7.26 -11.89
N GLU A 580 -18.69 8.49 -11.90
CA GLU A 580 -18.18 9.49 -12.85
C GLU A 580 -16.75 9.88 -12.48
N LEU A 581 -15.88 9.98 -13.48
CA LEU A 581 -14.52 10.49 -13.31
C LEU A 581 -14.55 11.96 -12.85
N PRO A 582 -13.51 12.43 -12.13
CA PRO A 582 -13.51 13.75 -11.55
C PRO A 582 -13.47 14.83 -12.63
N LYS A 583 -14.27 15.88 -12.47
CA LYS A 583 -14.10 17.12 -13.21
C LYS A 583 -12.95 17.90 -12.59
N LEU A 584 -11.91 18.21 -13.38
CA LEU A 584 -10.70 18.87 -12.89
C LEU A 584 -10.59 20.27 -13.49
N SER A 585 -10.33 21.26 -12.64
CA SER A 585 -10.00 22.62 -13.09
C SER A 585 -8.54 22.76 -13.52
N ALA A 586 -7.67 21.86 -13.08
CA ALA A 586 -6.25 21.83 -13.42
C ALA A 586 -6.02 21.29 -14.83
N ARG A 587 -4.95 21.76 -15.49
CA ARG A 587 -4.57 21.30 -16.83
C ARG A 587 -3.33 20.42 -16.78
N PHE A 588 -3.39 19.32 -17.53
CA PHE A 588 -2.32 18.33 -17.66
C PHE A 588 -1.58 18.53 -18.99
N ASP A 589 -1.00 19.72 -19.18
CA ASP A 589 -0.41 20.14 -20.46
C ASP A 589 0.73 19.22 -20.94
N TYR A 590 1.35 18.46 -20.05
CA TYR A 590 2.48 17.60 -20.42
C TYR A 590 2.02 16.22 -20.87
N VAL A 591 0.85 15.74 -20.42
CA VAL A 591 0.38 14.38 -20.69
C VAL A 591 0.11 14.19 -22.19
N THR A 592 0.88 13.30 -22.81
CA THR A 592 0.77 12.95 -24.24
C THR A 592 0.12 11.60 -24.47
N GLU A 593 0.06 10.74 -23.46
CA GLU A 593 -0.56 9.43 -23.57
C GLU A 593 -1.52 9.22 -22.40
N LEU A 594 -2.75 8.79 -22.71
CA LEU A 594 -3.82 8.59 -21.75
C LEU A 594 -4.48 7.24 -22.01
N ILE A 595 -4.31 6.30 -21.08
CA ILE A 595 -4.84 4.93 -21.15
C ILE A 595 -5.73 4.68 -19.94
N LEU A 596 -7.00 4.39 -20.17
CA LEU A 596 -7.98 4.06 -19.15
C LEU A 596 -8.67 2.74 -19.48
N THR A 597 -8.64 1.78 -18.55
CA THR A 597 -9.27 0.46 -18.73
C THR A 597 -10.18 0.13 -17.56
N VAL A 598 -11.30 -0.54 -17.83
CA VAL A 598 -12.26 -0.98 -16.82
C VAL A 598 -12.52 -2.48 -16.96
N GLU A 599 -12.50 -3.21 -15.84
CA GLU A 599 -12.95 -4.62 -15.79
C GLU A 599 -14.43 -4.76 -15.40
N LYS A 600 -14.99 -3.80 -14.65
CA LYS A 600 -16.38 -3.83 -14.16
C LYS A 600 -17.18 -2.63 -14.66
N PRO A 601 -18.31 -2.82 -15.34
CA PRO A 601 -19.10 -1.72 -15.88
C PRO A 601 -19.59 -0.79 -14.76
N GLY A 602 -19.57 0.52 -15.01
CA GLY A 602 -20.13 1.51 -14.09
C GLY A 602 -19.38 2.84 -14.01
N ALA A 603 -18.16 2.92 -14.54
CA ALA A 603 -17.44 4.19 -14.66
C ALA A 603 -17.98 5.03 -15.83
N ARG A 604 -18.08 6.35 -15.64
CA ARG A 604 -18.53 7.32 -16.65
C ARG A 604 -17.50 8.42 -16.87
N ILE A 605 -17.27 8.81 -18.12
CA ILE A 605 -16.15 9.73 -18.43
C ILE A 605 -16.42 11.20 -18.05
N GLY A 606 -17.66 11.69 -18.20
CA GLY A 606 -18.01 13.09 -17.94
C GLY A 606 -17.10 14.09 -18.69
N ALA A 607 -16.72 15.16 -18.00
CA ALA A 607 -15.84 16.22 -18.53
C ALA A 607 -14.34 15.95 -18.33
N PHE A 608 -13.95 14.71 -18.01
CA PHE A 608 -12.58 14.38 -17.61
C PHE A 608 -11.52 14.72 -18.67
N PHE A 609 -11.83 14.52 -19.96
CA PHE A 609 -10.88 14.77 -21.05
C PHE A 609 -10.59 16.25 -21.32
N ASP A 610 -11.41 17.18 -20.80
CA ASP A 610 -11.20 18.62 -20.97
C ASP A 610 -9.88 19.09 -20.32
N SER A 611 -9.36 18.32 -19.38
CA SER A 611 -8.13 18.61 -18.64
C SER A 611 -6.84 18.16 -19.36
N PHE A 612 -6.93 17.45 -20.50
CA PHE A 612 -5.81 16.78 -21.18
C PHE A 612 -5.62 17.25 -22.64
N PRO A 613 -5.23 18.51 -22.88
CA PRO A 613 -5.28 19.15 -24.20
C PRO A 613 -4.20 18.69 -25.19
N ASN A 614 -3.11 18.06 -24.72
CA ASN A 614 -1.94 17.71 -25.54
C ASN A 614 -1.77 16.19 -25.74
N VAL A 615 -2.82 15.41 -25.47
CA VAL A 615 -2.81 13.96 -25.69
C VAL A 615 -2.65 13.65 -27.17
N GLN A 616 -1.74 12.73 -27.45
CA GLN A 616 -1.41 12.17 -28.76
C GLN A 616 -1.95 10.74 -28.89
N TYR A 617 -1.99 10.00 -27.79
CA TYR A 617 -2.44 8.61 -27.74
C TYR A 617 -3.53 8.47 -26.67
N LEU A 618 -4.77 8.31 -27.10
CA LEU A 618 -5.92 8.12 -26.20
C LEU A 618 -6.47 6.71 -26.37
N VAL A 619 -6.39 5.90 -25.30
CA VAL A 619 -6.93 4.55 -25.26
C VAL A 619 -7.91 4.44 -24.09
N VAL A 620 -9.15 4.08 -24.40
CA VAL A 620 -10.21 3.91 -23.42
C VAL A 620 -10.92 2.61 -23.73
N THR A 621 -11.10 1.76 -22.70
CA THR A 621 -11.80 0.48 -22.84
C THR A 621 -12.76 0.26 -21.68
N GLY A 622 -14.03 0.01 -21.99
CA GLY A 622 -15.04 -0.36 -20.99
C GLY A 622 -15.60 0.80 -20.15
N ILE A 623 -15.21 2.05 -20.42
CA ILE A 623 -15.78 3.24 -19.72
C ILE A 623 -16.98 3.75 -20.50
N LYS A 624 -18.13 3.86 -19.84
CA LYS A 624 -19.37 4.33 -20.46
C LYS A 624 -19.27 5.82 -20.82
N MET A 625 -19.68 6.15 -22.04
CA MET A 625 -19.84 7.51 -22.53
C MET A 625 -21.32 7.73 -22.87
N GLU A 626 -21.96 8.74 -22.24
CA GLU A 626 -23.34 9.10 -22.58
C GLU A 626 -23.39 9.89 -23.90
N ASP A 627 -22.37 10.73 -24.13
CA ASP A 627 -22.14 11.49 -25.36
C ASP A 627 -20.66 11.40 -25.76
N PHE A 628 -20.34 11.75 -27.01
CA PHE A 628 -18.95 11.91 -27.43
C PHE A 628 -18.26 13.02 -26.62
N PRO A 629 -17.15 12.74 -25.92
CA PRO A 629 -16.54 13.71 -25.01
C PRO A 629 -15.82 14.81 -25.79
N SER A 630 -16.40 16.01 -25.76
CA SER A 630 -15.95 17.17 -26.56
C SER A 630 -14.50 17.60 -26.29
N GLY A 631 -13.93 17.26 -25.12
CA GLY A 631 -12.50 17.45 -24.82
C GLY A 631 -11.56 16.79 -25.84
N ILE A 632 -11.98 15.70 -26.50
CA ILE A 632 -11.20 15.07 -27.59
C ILE A 632 -10.99 16.04 -28.76
N PHE A 633 -11.96 16.89 -29.09
CA PHE A 633 -11.82 17.88 -30.16
C PHE A 633 -10.80 18.98 -29.84
N GLN A 634 -10.39 19.10 -28.57
CA GLN A 634 -9.37 20.06 -28.14
C GLN A 634 -7.95 19.48 -28.24
N MET A 635 -7.80 18.17 -28.45
CA MET A 635 -6.53 17.47 -28.54
C MET A 635 -5.87 17.66 -29.91
N ARG A 636 -5.23 18.82 -30.11
CA ARG A 636 -4.67 19.23 -31.42
C ARG A 636 -3.52 18.37 -31.95
N GLN A 637 -3.02 17.44 -31.14
CA GLN A 637 -1.89 16.57 -31.48
C GLN A 637 -2.31 15.09 -31.47
N LEU A 638 -3.61 14.79 -31.44
CA LEU A 638 -4.13 13.44 -31.32
C LEU A 638 -3.80 12.62 -32.57
N ARG A 639 -3.02 11.55 -32.40
CA ARG A 639 -2.61 10.61 -33.46
C ARG A 639 -3.35 9.29 -33.39
N GLN A 640 -3.60 8.79 -32.18
CA GLN A 640 -4.31 7.53 -31.99
C GLN A 640 -5.49 7.73 -31.07
N LEU A 641 -6.66 7.34 -31.55
CA LEU A 641 -7.90 7.33 -30.79
C LEU A 641 -8.49 5.92 -30.76
N VAL A 642 -8.49 5.31 -29.58
CA VAL A 642 -9.06 3.99 -29.34
C VAL A 642 -10.14 4.11 -28.26
N LEU A 643 -11.41 4.01 -28.64
CA LEU A 643 -12.55 3.97 -27.74
C LEU A 643 -13.29 2.66 -27.98
N ASN A 644 -12.94 1.62 -27.22
CA ASN A 644 -13.50 0.28 -27.40
C ASN A 644 -14.49 -0.06 -26.28
N ASP A 645 -15.66 -0.58 -26.63
CA ASP A 645 -16.67 -1.01 -25.65
C ASP A 645 -17.05 0.12 -24.67
N CYS A 646 -17.28 1.32 -25.21
CA CYS A 646 -17.58 2.52 -24.44
C CYS A 646 -19.08 2.88 -24.45
N SER A 647 -19.93 2.05 -25.07
CA SER A 647 -21.33 2.36 -25.35
C SER A 647 -21.52 3.70 -26.07
N LEU A 648 -20.56 4.08 -26.93
CA LEU A 648 -20.52 5.37 -27.61
C LEU A 648 -21.54 5.44 -28.75
N GLU A 649 -22.30 6.53 -28.79
CA GLU A 649 -23.16 6.90 -29.93
C GLU A 649 -22.61 8.15 -30.63
N LEU A 650 -22.77 8.25 -31.95
CA LEU A 650 -22.38 9.42 -32.73
C LEU A 650 -23.62 10.12 -33.31
N SER A 651 -23.73 11.42 -33.04
CA SER A 651 -24.58 12.33 -33.81
C SER A 651 -23.84 12.85 -35.05
N GLU A 652 -24.56 13.37 -36.03
CA GLU A 652 -23.97 14.01 -37.22
C GLU A 652 -22.94 15.10 -36.86
N ALA A 653 -23.26 15.93 -35.85
CA ALA A 653 -22.35 16.98 -35.39
C ALA A 653 -21.05 16.42 -34.78
N THR A 654 -21.14 15.33 -34.01
CA THR A 654 -19.94 14.69 -33.42
C THR A 654 -19.12 13.93 -34.46
N ALA A 655 -19.78 13.32 -35.46
CA ALA A 655 -19.11 12.68 -36.59
C ALA A 655 -18.37 13.72 -37.46
N GLU A 656 -18.99 14.88 -37.70
CA GLU A 656 -18.33 16.01 -38.36
C GLU A 656 -17.16 16.54 -37.52
N GLY A 657 -17.34 16.69 -36.21
CA GLY A 657 -16.26 17.08 -35.29
C GLY A 657 -15.07 16.13 -35.34
N LEU A 658 -15.32 14.82 -35.35
CA LEU A 658 -14.29 13.79 -35.44
C LEU A 658 -13.54 13.87 -36.77
N SER A 659 -14.24 14.16 -37.88
CA SER A 659 -13.62 14.32 -39.20
C SER A 659 -12.56 15.42 -39.26
N ARG A 660 -12.63 16.42 -38.37
CA ARG A 660 -11.70 17.55 -38.32
C ARG A 660 -10.40 17.25 -37.55
N ILE A 661 -10.25 16.04 -36.99
CA ILE A 661 -9.01 15.61 -36.34
C ILE A 661 -8.07 15.03 -37.40
N GLU A 662 -7.51 15.90 -38.23
CA GLU A 662 -6.68 15.56 -39.40
C GLU A 662 -5.37 14.83 -39.03
N THR A 663 -4.95 14.90 -37.76
CA THR A 663 -3.70 14.32 -37.25
C THR A 663 -3.78 12.82 -36.96
N LEU A 664 -4.95 12.20 -37.07
CA LEU A 664 -5.15 10.79 -36.74
C LEU A 664 -4.43 9.85 -37.72
N THR A 665 -3.67 8.92 -37.16
CA THR A 665 -3.05 7.78 -37.85
C THR A 665 -3.77 6.46 -37.54
N LEU A 666 -4.48 6.38 -36.41
CA LEU A 666 -5.28 5.23 -36.01
C LEU A 666 -6.60 5.69 -35.39
N LEU A 667 -7.72 5.18 -35.90
CA LEU A 667 -9.05 5.38 -35.35
C LEU A 667 -9.70 4.01 -35.08
N ASN A 668 -9.93 3.71 -33.81
CA ASN A 668 -10.64 2.51 -33.38
C ASN A 668 -11.84 2.89 -32.51
N LEU A 669 -13.04 2.64 -33.02
CA LEU A 669 -14.31 2.84 -32.31
C LEU A 669 -15.12 1.53 -32.24
N ALA A 670 -14.43 0.39 -32.28
CA ALA A 670 -15.07 -0.91 -32.33
C ALA A 670 -15.93 -1.22 -31.09
N ASN A 671 -16.92 -2.10 -31.26
CA ASN A 671 -17.87 -2.50 -30.21
C ASN A 671 -18.62 -1.31 -29.58
N ASN A 672 -19.04 -0.33 -30.39
CA ASN A 672 -19.88 0.78 -29.94
C ASN A 672 -21.12 0.92 -30.85
N PRO A 673 -22.29 1.28 -30.33
CA PRO A 673 -23.49 1.47 -31.15
C PRO A 673 -23.45 2.79 -31.94
N LEU A 674 -22.48 2.99 -32.83
CA LEU A 674 -22.25 4.29 -33.49
C LEU A 674 -23.44 4.74 -34.33
N THR A 675 -24.08 3.82 -35.07
CA THR A 675 -25.18 4.02 -36.05
C THR A 675 -24.84 4.91 -37.26
N VAL A 676 -24.06 5.98 -37.05
CA VAL A 676 -23.55 6.92 -38.05
C VAL A 676 -22.06 6.66 -38.26
N ALA A 677 -21.65 6.50 -39.52
CA ALA A 677 -20.23 6.37 -39.87
C ALA A 677 -19.56 7.75 -39.93
N PRO A 678 -18.34 7.94 -39.39
CA PRO A 678 -17.62 9.20 -39.50
C PRO A 678 -17.14 9.46 -40.94
N HIS A 679 -17.06 10.73 -41.32
CA HIS A 679 -16.34 11.11 -42.54
C HIS A 679 -14.84 11.08 -42.24
N VAL A 680 -14.08 10.32 -43.04
CA VAL A 680 -12.65 10.10 -42.78
C VAL A 680 -11.75 10.79 -43.80
N GLY A 681 -12.29 11.36 -44.87
CA GLY A 681 -11.50 11.90 -45.99
C GLY A 681 -10.59 13.09 -45.69
N PHE A 682 -10.66 13.68 -44.49
CA PHE A 682 -9.72 14.71 -44.02
C PHE A 682 -8.57 14.14 -43.17
N MET A 683 -8.67 12.89 -42.70
CA MET A 683 -7.65 12.20 -41.90
C MET A 683 -6.57 11.58 -42.81
N THR A 684 -5.91 12.39 -43.63
CA THR A 684 -5.04 11.91 -44.72
C THR A 684 -3.88 11.01 -44.29
N GLY A 685 -3.46 11.09 -43.01
CA GLY A 685 -2.44 10.22 -42.43
C GLY A 685 -2.97 8.92 -41.79
N LEU A 686 -4.26 8.61 -41.93
CA LEU A 686 -4.90 7.45 -41.31
C LEU A 686 -4.38 6.15 -41.94
N THR A 687 -3.78 5.29 -41.11
CA THR A 687 -3.23 3.99 -41.51
C THR A 687 -4.12 2.81 -41.11
N GLU A 688 -4.87 2.96 -40.02
CA GLU A 688 -5.72 1.92 -39.45
C GLU A 688 -7.08 2.49 -39.04
N LEU A 689 -8.15 1.90 -39.58
CA LEU A 689 -9.54 2.21 -39.27
C LEU A 689 -10.28 0.97 -38.78
N MET A 690 -10.65 0.94 -37.51
CA MET A 690 -11.29 -0.20 -36.86
C MET A 690 -12.68 0.19 -36.37
N LEU A 691 -13.71 -0.27 -37.07
CA LEU A 691 -15.13 -0.01 -36.76
C LEU A 691 -15.95 -1.31 -36.79
N TYR A 692 -15.37 -2.43 -36.37
CA TYR A 692 -16.10 -3.69 -36.28
C TYR A 692 -17.11 -3.67 -35.12
N ASN A 693 -18.24 -4.37 -35.29
CA ASN A 693 -19.36 -4.41 -34.34
C ASN A 693 -19.85 -2.99 -33.95
N ALA A 694 -20.02 -2.10 -34.92
CA ALA A 694 -20.31 -0.69 -34.69
C ALA A 694 -21.75 -0.24 -35.07
N ASN A 695 -22.63 -1.18 -35.42
CA ASN A 695 -24.00 -0.95 -35.92
C ASN A 695 -24.09 -0.01 -37.15
N LEU A 696 -23.08 -0.01 -38.01
CA LEU A 696 -23.04 0.84 -39.21
C LEU A 696 -23.89 0.27 -40.36
N TYR A 697 -24.56 1.14 -41.12
CA TYR A 697 -25.37 0.75 -42.30
C TYR A 697 -24.70 1.03 -43.65
N SER A 698 -23.64 1.84 -43.65
CA SER A 698 -22.86 2.22 -44.82
C SER A 698 -21.38 2.32 -44.46
N LEU A 699 -20.51 2.37 -45.48
CA LEU A 699 -19.09 2.63 -45.28
C LEU A 699 -18.88 4.08 -44.80
N PRO A 700 -17.76 4.36 -44.10
CA PRO A 700 -17.25 5.71 -43.93
C PRO A 700 -17.06 6.38 -45.28
N SER A 701 -17.46 7.65 -45.41
CA SER A 701 -17.26 8.41 -46.64
C SER A 701 -15.87 9.03 -46.71
N GLY A 702 -15.35 9.22 -47.93
CA GLY A 702 -14.03 9.83 -48.14
C GLY A 702 -12.85 8.87 -47.99
N ILE A 703 -13.09 7.56 -48.02
CA ILE A 703 -12.04 6.52 -47.94
C ILE A 703 -11.11 6.53 -49.17
N ASP A 704 -11.61 7.00 -50.32
CA ASP A 704 -10.87 7.22 -51.57
C ASP A 704 -9.70 8.20 -51.41
N ARG A 705 -9.75 9.07 -50.40
CA ARG A 705 -8.73 10.09 -50.12
C ARG A 705 -7.60 9.60 -49.20
N LEU A 706 -7.74 8.41 -48.63
CA LEU A 706 -6.83 7.89 -47.61
C LEU A 706 -5.70 7.05 -48.24
N GLY A 707 -4.73 7.70 -48.87
CA GLY A 707 -3.64 7.01 -49.58
C GLY A 707 -2.70 6.16 -48.69
N ASP A 708 -2.64 6.45 -47.39
CA ASP A 708 -1.80 5.72 -46.43
C ASP A 708 -2.56 4.62 -45.66
N LEU A 709 -3.87 4.44 -45.92
CA LEU A 709 -4.71 3.47 -45.22
C LEU A 709 -4.31 2.05 -45.61
N ARG A 710 -4.05 1.23 -44.59
CA ARG A 710 -3.61 -0.18 -44.72
C ARG A 710 -4.63 -1.17 -44.22
N VAL A 711 -5.41 -0.80 -43.20
CA VAL A 711 -6.39 -1.69 -42.59
C VAL A 711 -7.70 -0.95 -42.39
N MET A 712 -8.78 -1.52 -42.92
CA MET A 712 -10.16 -1.09 -42.68
C MET A 712 -10.99 -2.29 -42.21
N ALA A 713 -11.24 -2.38 -40.91
CA ALA A 713 -12.00 -3.46 -40.29
C ALA A 713 -13.45 -3.01 -40.03
N LEU A 714 -14.40 -3.59 -40.76
CA LEU A 714 -15.84 -3.26 -40.72
C LEU A 714 -16.71 -4.50 -40.43
N GLN A 715 -16.14 -5.55 -39.85
CA GLN A 715 -16.84 -6.81 -39.61
C GLN A 715 -18.00 -6.65 -38.61
N GLY A 716 -19.06 -7.43 -38.76
CA GLY A 716 -20.17 -7.46 -37.80
C GLY A 716 -20.99 -6.16 -37.76
N ASN A 717 -21.14 -5.49 -38.90
CA ASN A 717 -22.00 -4.32 -39.06
C ASN A 717 -23.27 -4.68 -39.87
N ASN A 718 -24.13 -3.69 -40.13
CA ASN A 718 -25.37 -3.82 -40.89
C ASN A 718 -25.23 -3.24 -42.31
N ILE A 719 -24.04 -3.27 -42.88
CA ILE A 719 -23.76 -2.70 -44.21
C ILE A 719 -24.41 -3.58 -45.28
N SER A 720 -25.30 -2.98 -46.08
CA SER A 720 -25.98 -3.67 -47.19
C SER A 720 -25.56 -3.16 -48.56
N HIS A 721 -25.23 -1.88 -48.67
CA HIS A 721 -24.81 -1.24 -49.91
C HIS A 721 -23.37 -0.72 -49.81
N ILE A 722 -22.56 -1.00 -50.81
CA ILE A 722 -21.18 -0.50 -50.94
C ILE A 722 -21.19 0.64 -51.95
N GLY A 723 -20.77 1.83 -51.51
CA GLY A 723 -20.70 3.03 -52.34
C GLY A 723 -19.54 3.02 -53.33
N ASP A 724 -19.49 4.04 -54.19
CA ASP A 724 -18.48 4.17 -55.25
C ASP A 724 -17.07 4.43 -54.68
N ASP A 725 -16.97 5.11 -53.54
CA ASP A 725 -15.71 5.45 -52.85
C ASP A 725 -14.76 4.26 -52.67
N LEU A 726 -15.27 3.04 -52.43
CA LEU A 726 -14.43 1.84 -52.27
C LEU A 726 -13.76 1.44 -53.60
N PHE A 727 -14.46 1.64 -54.70
CA PHE A 727 -14.02 1.23 -56.04
C PHE A 727 -13.12 2.28 -56.70
N ASP A 728 -13.09 3.50 -56.17
CA ASP A 728 -12.20 4.59 -56.60
C ASP A 728 -10.81 4.51 -55.95
N ILE A 729 -10.60 3.61 -54.99
CA ILE A 729 -9.30 3.35 -54.37
C ILE A 729 -8.35 2.72 -55.41
N PRO A 730 -7.12 3.25 -55.59
CA PRO A 730 -6.13 2.66 -56.48
C PRO A 730 -5.85 1.20 -56.11
N ASP A 731 -5.95 0.29 -57.07
CA ASP A 731 -5.73 -1.15 -56.84
C ASP A 731 -4.30 -1.49 -56.37
N THR A 732 -3.33 -0.60 -56.63
CA THR A 732 -1.93 -0.70 -56.14
C THR A 732 -1.75 -0.35 -54.66
N GLN A 733 -2.77 0.22 -54.00
CA GLN A 733 -2.70 0.56 -52.59
C GLN A 733 -2.74 -0.72 -51.73
N ASP A 734 -1.82 -0.83 -50.78
CA ASP A 734 -1.73 -1.95 -49.84
C ASP A 734 -2.79 -1.79 -48.75
N LEU A 735 -4.00 -2.29 -49.00
CA LEU A 735 -5.18 -2.08 -48.16
C LEU A 735 -5.94 -3.39 -47.96
N TYR A 736 -6.13 -3.75 -46.70
CA TYR A 736 -7.02 -4.81 -46.27
C TYR A 736 -8.39 -4.27 -45.83
N VAL A 737 -9.46 -4.82 -46.39
CA VAL A 737 -10.86 -4.44 -46.10
C VAL A 737 -11.64 -5.64 -45.57
N GLY A 738 -11.97 -5.62 -44.28
CA GLY A 738 -12.75 -6.68 -43.65
C GLY A 738 -14.24 -6.36 -43.60
N LEU A 739 -15.07 -7.10 -44.34
CA LEU A 739 -16.52 -6.93 -44.42
C LEU A 739 -17.30 -8.16 -43.93
N LEU A 740 -16.64 -9.12 -43.28
CA LEU A 740 -17.31 -10.30 -42.71
C LEU A 740 -18.54 -9.94 -41.87
N ASN A 741 -19.54 -10.81 -41.87
CA ASN A 741 -20.76 -10.65 -41.07
C ASN A 741 -21.49 -9.33 -41.32
N ASN A 742 -21.58 -8.90 -42.58
CA ASN A 742 -22.43 -7.79 -43.04
C ASN A 742 -23.51 -8.31 -44.01
N PRO A 743 -24.75 -7.77 -43.98
CA PRO A 743 -25.84 -8.15 -44.88
C PRO A 743 -25.70 -7.53 -46.28
N LEU A 744 -24.56 -7.77 -46.94
CA LEU A 744 -24.24 -7.22 -48.26
C LEU A 744 -25.27 -7.66 -49.31
N SER A 745 -25.79 -6.70 -50.06
CA SER A 745 -26.73 -6.98 -51.16
C SER A 745 -26.04 -7.72 -52.31
N ASN A 746 -26.82 -8.47 -53.09
CA ASN A 746 -26.33 -9.15 -54.29
C ASN A 746 -25.65 -8.19 -55.28
N GLU A 747 -26.12 -6.94 -55.34
CA GLU A 747 -25.52 -5.92 -56.20
C GLU A 747 -24.13 -5.51 -55.70
N SER A 748 -23.99 -5.24 -54.40
CA SER A 748 -22.69 -4.97 -53.77
C SER A 748 -21.69 -6.10 -54.00
N MET A 749 -22.12 -7.36 -53.82
CA MET A 749 -21.29 -8.53 -54.06
C MET A 749 -20.85 -8.66 -55.52
N ARG A 750 -21.74 -8.36 -56.49
CA ARG A 750 -21.37 -8.33 -57.92
C ARG A 750 -20.33 -7.26 -58.20
N ARG A 751 -20.52 -6.04 -57.66
CA ARG A 751 -19.58 -4.93 -57.85
C ARG A 751 -18.21 -5.25 -57.25
N ILE A 752 -18.16 -5.82 -56.04
CA ILE A 752 -16.91 -6.31 -55.41
C ILE A 752 -16.23 -7.34 -56.31
N ASN A 753 -16.96 -8.37 -56.76
CA ASN A 753 -16.40 -9.40 -57.62
C ASN A 753 -15.88 -8.83 -58.97
N GLN A 754 -16.60 -7.86 -59.54
CA GLN A 754 -16.18 -7.19 -60.78
C GLN A 754 -14.93 -6.34 -60.57
N TYR A 755 -14.83 -5.62 -59.46
CA TYR A 755 -13.63 -4.84 -59.10
C TYR A 755 -12.42 -5.76 -58.91
N LEU A 756 -12.59 -6.87 -58.19
CA LEU A 756 -11.53 -7.85 -57.99
C LEU A 756 -11.11 -8.54 -59.30
N ALA A 757 -12.05 -8.82 -60.21
CA ALA A 757 -11.78 -9.44 -61.50
C ALA A 757 -11.11 -8.49 -62.52
N ASN A 758 -11.37 -7.18 -62.43
CA ASN A 758 -10.85 -6.17 -63.36
C ASN A 758 -9.52 -5.54 -62.90
N SER A 759 -8.92 -6.07 -61.84
CA SER A 759 -7.72 -5.50 -61.20
C SER A 759 -6.41 -5.81 -61.95
N SER A 760 -5.40 -4.94 -61.80
CA SER A 760 -4.08 -5.12 -62.39
C SER A 760 -3.29 -6.26 -61.70
N MET A 761 -2.23 -6.76 -62.35
CA MET A 761 -1.34 -7.77 -61.75
C MET A 761 -0.65 -7.28 -60.46
N ASP A 762 -0.52 -5.96 -60.28
CA ASP A 762 0.12 -5.33 -59.13
C ASP A 762 -0.88 -5.01 -57.99
N ARG A 763 -2.10 -5.58 -58.03
CA ARG A 763 -3.12 -5.34 -57.00
C ARG A 763 -2.62 -5.72 -55.61
N LYS A 764 -2.85 -4.82 -54.66
CA LYS A 764 -2.63 -5.04 -53.21
C LYS A 764 -3.86 -4.83 -52.35
N VAL A 765 -4.98 -4.37 -52.92
CA VAL A 765 -6.25 -4.26 -52.20
C VAL A 765 -6.87 -5.64 -51.99
N GLU A 766 -7.06 -6.04 -50.74
CA GLU A 766 -7.73 -7.28 -50.32
C GLU A 766 -9.09 -6.96 -49.69
N ILE A 767 -10.15 -7.64 -50.14
CA ILE A 767 -11.50 -7.48 -49.59
C ILE A 767 -12.00 -8.84 -49.09
N GLN A 768 -12.24 -8.95 -47.79
CA GLN A 768 -12.71 -10.17 -47.15
C GLN A 768 -14.23 -10.08 -46.86
N THR A 769 -15.03 -10.89 -47.56
CA THR A 769 -16.50 -10.94 -47.38
C THR A 769 -17.01 -12.29 -46.85
N ALA A 770 -16.19 -13.33 -46.83
CA ALA A 770 -16.50 -14.65 -46.29
C ALA A 770 -15.27 -15.22 -45.56
N GLU A 771 -15.47 -16.11 -44.58
CA GLU A 771 -14.36 -16.80 -43.92
C GLU A 771 -13.55 -17.57 -44.96
N ALA A 772 -12.22 -17.47 -44.87
CA ALA A 772 -11.34 -18.27 -45.70
C ALA A 772 -11.59 -19.75 -45.38
N VAL A 773 -12.21 -20.48 -46.31
CA VAL A 773 -12.29 -21.94 -46.22
C VAL A 773 -10.84 -22.43 -46.29
N SER A 774 -10.30 -22.87 -45.16
CA SER A 774 -9.04 -23.60 -45.15
C SER A 774 -9.29 -24.96 -45.80
N ASP A 775 -9.02 -25.07 -47.10
CA ASP A 775 -8.84 -26.35 -47.77
C ASP A 775 -7.56 -27.00 -47.21
N VAL A 776 -7.67 -27.57 -46.00
CA VAL A 776 -6.67 -28.45 -45.40
C VAL A 776 -7.41 -29.64 -44.81
N ASP A 777 -7.13 -30.79 -45.44
CA ASP A 777 -7.40 -32.17 -45.01
C ASP A 777 -8.82 -32.72 -45.12
N SER A 778 -9.10 -33.32 -46.28
CA SER A 778 -9.98 -34.48 -46.41
C SER A 778 -9.36 -35.51 -47.36
N GLU A 779 -8.07 -35.81 -47.18
CA GLU A 779 -7.47 -37.07 -47.60
C GLU A 779 -7.23 -37.93 -46.35
N SER A 780 -8.18 -38.80 -46.03
CA SER A 780 -7.86 -40.02 -45.28
C SER A 780 -8.87 -41.12 -45.64
N ASP A 781 -8.41 -41.91 -46.60
CA ASP A 781 -8.65 -43.31 -46.88
C ASP A 781 -9.82 -44.08 -46.24
N SER A 782 -10.46 -44.78 -47.17
CA SER A 782 -11.24 -46.00 -47.08
C SER A 782 -10.69 -47.14 -46.19
N SER A 783 -11.63 -48.03 -45.84
CA SER A 783 -11.52 -49.41 -45.31
C SER A 783 -11.29 -49.51 -43.78
N GLU A 784 -11.99 -50.34 -42.99
CA GLU A 784 -12.80 -51.53 -43.26
C GLU A 784 -13.58 -51.94 -41.99
N SER A 785 -14.41 -52.97 -42.15
CA SER A 785 -15.07 -53.83 -41.15
C SER A 785 -16.48 -53.43 -40.68
N GLY A 786 -17.43 -54.21 -41.20
CA GLY A 786 -18.84 -54.11 -40.86
C GLY A 786 -19.22 -54.85 -39.58
N PHE A 787 -20.42 -54.54 -39.13
CA PHE A 787 -21.27 -55.47 -38.39
C PHE A 787 -22.71 -55.31 -38.88
N SER A 788 -23.27 -56.41 -39.34
CA SER A 788 -24.66 -56.57 -39.75
C SER A 788 -25.44 -57.23 -38.61
N THR A 789 -26.56 -56.62 -38.23
CA THR A 789 -27.84 -57.23 -37.80
C THR A 789 -28.85 -56.07 -37.86
N GLY A 790 -29.89 -56.03 -38.68
CA GLY A 790 -30.84 -57.10 -38.98
C GLY A 790 -31.98 -57.05 -37.96
N SER A 791 -33.11 -56.43 -38.35
CA SER A 791 -34.51 -56.72 -37.96
C SER A 791 -34.87 -56.75 -36.45
N ASP A 792 -35.78 -55.90 -35.97
CA ASP A 792 -37.25 -56.07 -36.09
C ASP A 792 -38.07 -55.09 -35.20
N SER A 793 -39.21 -54.67 -35.76
CA SER A 793 -40.50 -54.28 -35.14
C SER A 793 -40.57 -53.15 -34.10
N ASN A 794 -41.13 -51.98 -34.48
CA ASN A 794 -42.58 -51.70 -34.36
C ASN A 794 -42.97 -50.45 -35.17
#